data_AF-A0A9E3QLV4-F1
#
_entry.id   AF-A0A9E3QLV4-F1
#
_cell.length_a   1.000
_cell.length_b   1.000
_cell.length_c   1.000
_cell.angle_alpha   90.00
_cell.angle_beta   90.00
_cell.angle_gamma   90.00
#
_symmetry.space_group_name_H-M   'P 1'
#
loop_
_entity.id
_entity.type
_entity.pdbx_description
1 polymer ?
#
loop_
_entity_poly.entity_id
_entity_poly.type
_entity_poly.pdbx_seq_one_letter_code
_entity_poly.pdbx_strand_id
1 'polypeptide(L)'
;MPTPSENPAQQRRRVSSIPTNYPMSLMGVVAHLRQAMLDAQYLHEAQAYYEKKGGPRPAFDPALEALYEARTGKLPVWWEANTRDEIHRALDLSEEFGTTAVIVGGREAAKVADRLKAKGVPVVLRLDFPEEPKVPSQSEYRRREASERNASLRVLQNRAAKWKERVQTASDLAKAGITFAFSSAGITKAETFHAQVRKVIEAGLPADAAVAALTRDAATIAGLGHRLGTIEKGKLGHLVVMTAPYGEEKAKARYILVDGRKFDLERSSAAARGPRTTGGKEETKSEAPKGKGREDQPKKTGPKGESTTKEEPTPKDPAQVEAAKQKAATQTVAPPKTEEDQPPSTPFADIASELEEDRRPRIKTGGHVLIKDATILTVAQEGTIPKGSILVRNGKIAAIGTDLTAPEGVTVIDATGLVALPGIIDTHSHMAISGGVNEMSLSIVPEVRVRDVVNGSDPTIYRALAGGTTTARLLHGSANTIGGQDVVIKLRYGEAGRDLILNDDRRPQGVKFALGENVTRRNGRFPNTRMGVEATIERAFEEGRAYKALWEDYQARKAKGEDLLPPRRDLRLEALARIVDGSIKIHSHCYRSDEILMLLRVAQRYGIRVQSLQHVLEGYKVAAEIAAHGASASTFSDWWAYKIEAYDAIPFNAALLTEAGARVCIKSDSEELVRHLNLEAAKMMKYGGVPEAKALEMITLNPARELGLEHRLGSIEVGKDADIVLFNAHPFDSYARCQLALIDGEVRFQRKEKDDTFAPRPGDHSVPQAEAEARARVVTIAPNPKGAYALVGATLHPISGPEIRNGTLVVADGKIAAMGGPETAIPTGVPTIDLKGLDIWPGMVDAGDVVGLFEVGSLSETQDFADSATIQPELRTSTALHPDSELIPVTRANGVLAAYVQPSGGTISGQGCLVQLDGWVPSEMVLVDRIALNVNIPPYYPIEGDALRPRAFGGAGGDPNARRRERLDAIKDEFRKALAYDRVMAEARARRSALPPVPDPRLAALVPYAKGEKPVLLRADRRVEILDALKLAEELKLKAIITGGLEAWKVADALKAAQVPVLVAGTLRLPAEATDPYDAAYANPARLYEAGVRFAIRSLGQGPNQATAIRNLPYEAATAVAYGLPESEALKAVTLYPAQILGVADQLGSLEVGKRANLVVTAGPLLQASTEVKALFIGGKPLAPESRHTRLYGKYRQRLLEVKAGTAPLGLERDSSLATSPPTADPPVAQPADQK
;
A
#
# COMPACT_ATOMS: atom_id res chain seq x y z
N MET A 1 -19.35 -37.44 -22.31
CA MET A 1 -20.07 -37.05 -23.54
C MET A 1 -21.55 -36.94 -23.23
N PRO A 2 -22.14 -35.75 -23.38
CA PRO A 2 -23.24 -35.57 -24.32
C PRO A 2 -22.98 -34.43 -25.32
N THR A 3 -23.76 -34.47 -26.40
CA THR A 3 -23.58 -33.92 -27.76
C THR A 3 -23.81 -32.41 -27.95
N PRO A 4 -23.36 -31.84 -29.09
CA PRO A 4 -23.42 -30.41 -29.38
C PRO A 4 -24.64 -30.04 -30.24
N SER A 5 -25.49 -29.15 -29.75
CA SER A 5 -26.24 -28.24 -30.62
C SER A 5 -26.83 -27.11 -29.78
N GLU A 6 -26.27 -25.91 -29.86
CA GLU A 6 -27.06 -24.68 -29.79
C GLU A 6 -26.26 -23.49 -30.33
N ASN A 7 -26.99 -22.63 -31.04
CA ASN A 7 -26.53 -21.71 -32.09
C ASN A 7 -25.80 -20.46 -31.52
N PRO A 8 -24.58 -20.11 -31.99
CA PRO A 8 -23.81 -18.97 -31.48
C PRO A 8 -24.43 -17.57 -31.70
N ALA A 9 -25.46 -17.47 -32.56
CA ALA A 9 -26.00 -16.17 -32.97
C ALA A 9 -26.98 -15.53 -31.97
N GLN A 10 -27.55 -16.27 -31.01
CA GLN A 10 -28.61 -15.76 -30.12
C GLN A 10 -28.10 -15.11 -28.81
N GLN A 11 -26.81 -15.17 -28.48
CA GLN A 11 -26.27 -14.54 -27.26
C GLN A 11 -25.97 -13.03 -27.36
N ARG A 12 -26.09 -12.41 -28.55
CA ARG A 12 -25.59 -11.02 -28.74
C ARG A 12 -26.53 -9.89 -28.30
N ARG A 13 -27.70 -10.15 -27.69
CA ARG A 13 -28.59 -9.08 -27.23
C ARG A 13 -29.28 -9.41 -25.91
N ARG A 14 -28.58 -9.17 -24.79
CA ARG A 14 -29.14 -8.52 -23.57
C ARG A 14 -28.06 -8.38 -22.47
N VAL A 15 -28.04 -7.18 -21.88
CA VAL A 15 -27.33 -6.71 -20.67
C VAL A 15 -25.86 -6.30 -20.83
N SER A 16 -25.63 -4.99 -20.68
CA SER A 16 -24.34 -4.34 -20.51
C SER A 16 -23.93 -4.29 -19.03
N SER A 17 -22.82 -4.95 -18.66
CA SER A 17 -21.70 -4.35 -17.91
C SER A 17 -20.62 -5.41 -17.60
N ILE A 18 -19.47 -5.26 -18.29
CA ILE A 18 -18.18 -5.99 -18.19
C ILE A 18 -18.21 -7.47 -18.64
N PRO A 19 -17.55 -7.84 -19.76
CA PRO A 19 -17.41 -9.24 -20.14
C PRO A 19 -16.51 -10.00 -19.15
N THR A 20 -16.98 -11.16 -18.71
CA THR A 20 -16.25 -12.20 -17.96
C THR A 20 -15.26 -12.95 -18.85
N ASN A 21 -14.25 -12.27 -19.43
CA ASN A 21 -13.26 -12.92 -20.29
C ASN A 21 -11.92 -13.05 -19.54
N TYR A 22 -11.43 -14.28 -19.41
CA TYR A 22 -10.04 -14.55 -19.01
C TYR A 22 -9.09 -14.11 -20.14
N PRO A 23 -7.93 -13.50 -19.83
CA PRO A 23 -7.41 -13.12 -18.51
C PRO A 23 -7.74 -11.66 -18.08
N MET A 24 -7.65 -11.35 -16.79
CA MET A 24 -7.87 -10.00 -16.21
C MET A 24 -6.67 -9.42 -15.44
N SER A 25 -5.57 -10.15 -15.33
CA SER A 25 -4.31 -9.73 -14.70
C SER A 25 -3.14 -9.90 -15.65
N LEU A 26 -2.05 -9.17 -15.42
CA LEU A 26 -0.84 -9.32 -16.25
C LEU A 26 -0.25 -10.74 -16.16
N MET A 27 -0.25 -11.36 -14.98
CA MET A 27 0.21 -12.75 -14.83
C MET A 27 -0.69 -13.75 -15.56
N GLY A 28 -2.00 -13.49 -15.62
CA GLY A 28 -2.94 -14.27 -16.43
C GLY A 28 -2.73 -14.08 -17.92
N VAL A 29 -2.42 -12.86 -18.38
CA VAL A 29 -2.03 -12.58 -19.77
C VAL A 29 -0.79 -13.40 -20.16
N VAL A 30 0.24 -13.42 -19.31
CA VAL A 30 1.45 -14.20 -19.56
C VAL A 30 1.16 -15.71 -19.59
N ALA A 31 0.38 -16.22 -18.64
CA ALA A 31 0.01 -17.64 -18.61
C ALA A 31 -0.83 -18.05 -19.83
N HIS A 32 -1.78 -17.21 -20.24
CA HIS A 32 -2.59 -17.44 -21.43
C HIS A 32 -1.74 -17.48 -22.70
N LEU A 33 -0.83 -16.52 -22.87
CA LEU A 33 0.10 -16.50 -24.00
C LEU A 33 1.00 -17.75 -24.03
N ARG A 34 1.50 -18.18 -22.87
CA ARG A 34 2.32 -19.39 -22.73
C ARG A 34 1.54 -20.65 -23.14
N GLN A 35 0.27 -20.77 -22.72
CA GLN A 35 -0.58 -21.88 -23.15
C GLN A 35 -0.85 -21.83 -24.66
N ALA A 36 -1.15 -20.66 -25.23
CA ALA A 36 -1.39 -20.50 -26.66
C ALA A 36 -0.16 -20.89 -27.52
N MET A 37 1.05 -20.56 -27.07
CA MET A 37 2.29 -20.98 -27.72
C MET A 37 2.50 -22.51 -27.69
N LEU A 38 2.12 -23.17 -26.59
CA LEU A 38 2.15 -24.63 -26.49
C LEU A 38 1.10 -25.28 -27.39
N ASP A 39 -0.09 -24.70 -27.46
CA ASP A 39 -1.18 -25.18 -28.32
C ASP A 39 -0.82 -25.07 -29.80
N ALA A 40 -0.15 -23.99 -30.20
CA ALA A 40 0.39 -23.82 -31.54
C ALA A 40 1.39 -24.92 -31.89
N GLN A 41 2.35 -25.21 -31.00
CA GLN A 41 3.28 -26.31 -31.21
C GLN A 41 2.57 -27.68 -31.32
N TYR A 42 1.63 -27.95 -30.43
CA TYR A 42 0.88 -29.20 -30.40
C TYR A 42 0.05 -29.41 -31.68
N LEU A 43 -0.57 -28.35 -32.22
CA LEU A 43 -1.33 -28.44 -33.48
C LEU A 43 -0.46 -28.93 -34.64
N HIS A 44 0.77 -28.43 -34.76
CA HIS A 44 1.71 -28.86 -35.81
C HIS A 44 2.23 -30.29 -35.58
N GLU A 45 2.49 -30.68 -34.33
CA GLU A 45 2.84 -32.07 -34.00
C GLU A 45 1.69 -33.04 -34.35
N ALA A 46 0.45 -32.65 -34.05
CA ALA A 46 -0.75 -33.42 -34.40
C ALA A 46 -0.96 -33.51 -35.91
N GLN A 47 -0.71 -32.42 -36.64
CA GLN A 47 -0.79 -32.39 -38.10
C GLN A 47 0.26 -33.31 -38.74
N ALA A 48 1.52 -33.24 -38.28
CA ALA A 48 2.59 -34.11 -38.75
C ALA A 48 2.32 -35.60 -38.44
N TYR A 49 1.77 -35.89 -37.26
CA TYR A 49 1.35 -37.24 -36.90
C TYR A 49 0.24 -37.76 -37.81
N TYR A 50 -0.78 -36.94 -38.08
CA TYR A 50 -1.86 -37.27 -39.03
C TYR A 50 -1.31 -37.55 -40.44
N GLU A 51 -0.39 -36.73 -40.94
CA GLU A 51 0.24 -36.94 -42.25
C GLU A 51 1.03 -38.25 -42.33
N LYS A 52 1.63 -38.67 -41.21
CA LYS A 52 2.41 -39.91 -41.12
C LYS A 52 1.54 -41.17 -40.96
N LYS A 53 0.43 -41.11 -40.22
CA LYS A 53 -0.32 -42.30 -39.74
C LYS A 53 -1.81 -42.34 -40.13
N GLY A 54 -2.39 -41.24 -40.62
CA GLY A 54 -3.83 -41.10 -40.79
C GLY A 54 -4.59 -40.90 -39.46
N GLY A 55 -5.93 -40.90 -39.50
CA GLY A 55 -6.80 -40.67 -38.33
C GLY A 55 -7.65 -39.39 -38.44
N PRO A 56 -8.22 -38.88 -37.33
CA PRO A 56 -8.96 -37.62 -37.35
C PRO A 56 -8.01 -36.44 -37.62
N ARG A 57 -8.24 -35.73 -38.72
CA ARG A 57 -7.45 -34.55 -39.10
C ARG A 57 -7.64 -33.43 -38.08
N PRO A 58 -6.56 -32.82 -37.56
CA PRO A 58 -6.67 -31.63 -36.70
C PRO A 58 -7.39 -30.48 -37.43
N ALA A 59 -8.23 -29.74 -36.72
CA ALA A 59 -8.86 -28.55 -37.28
C ALA A 59 -7.81 -27.46 -37.48
N PHE A 60 -7.81 -26.82 -38.64
CA PHE A 60 -6.96 -25.65 -38.89
C PHE A 60 -7.43 -24.47 -38.03
N ASP A 61 -6.48 -23.85 -37.34
CA ASP A 61 -6.71 -22.63 -36.57
C ASP A 61 -5.72 -21.54 -37.04
N PRO A 62 -6.20 -20.48 -37.72
CA PRO A 62 -5.32 -19.45 -38.25
C PRO A 62 -4.59 -18.65 -37.16
N ALA A 63 -5.11 -18.60 -35.94
CA ALA A 63 -4.42 -17.92 -34.83
C ALA A 63 -3.25 -18.77 -34.32
N LEU A 64 -3.44 -20.08 -34.18
CA LEU A 64 -2.36 -20.99 -33.77
C LEU A 64 -1.28 -21.12 -34.84
N GLU A 65 -1.65 -21.12 -36.12
CA GLU A 65 -0.67 -21.08 -37.23
C GLU A 65 0.23 -19.83 -37.13
N ALA A 66 -0.36 -18.64 -36.95
CA ALA A 66 0.41 -17.41 -36.80
C ALA A 66 1.34 -17.43 -35.58
N LEU A 67 0.90 -18.03 -34.46
CA LEU A 67 1.75 -18.22 -33.28
C LEU A 67 2.88 -19.23 -33.52
N TYR A 68 2.63 -20.28 -34.31
CA TYR A 68 3.67 -21.22 -34.71
C TYR A 68 4.69 -20.59 -35.65
N GLU A 69 4.25 -19.77 -36.61
CA GLU A 69 5.14 -18.98 -37.45
C GLU A 69 6.00 -18.01 -36.62
N ALA A 70 5.42 -17.38 -35.60
CA ALA A 70 6.15 -16.56 -34.64
C ALA A 70 7.19 -17.36 -33.86
N ARG A 71 6.82 -18.53 -33.34
CA ARG A 71 7.68 -19.47 -32.61
C ARG A 71 8.81 -20.04 -33.47
N THR A 72 8.60 -20.16 -34.77
CA THR A 72 9.61 -20.66 -35.73
C THR A 72 10.41 -19.54 -36.41
N GLY A 73 10.22 -18.29 -35.99
CA GLY A 73 10.93 -17.12 -36.51
C GLY A 73 10.53 -16.71 -37.93
N LYS A 74 9.48 -17.31 -38.49
CA LYS A 74 8.92 -16.94 -39.80
C LYS A 74 8.16 -15.61 -39.75
N LEU A 75 7.55 -15.32 -38.60
CA LEU A 75 6.82 -14.08 -38.34
C LEU A 75 7.53 -13.26 -37.25
N PRO A 76 7.85 -11.97 -37.49
CA PRO A 76 8.47 -11.13 -36.47
C PRO A 76 7.49 -10.80 -35.32
N VAL A 77 7.96 -10.84 -34.07
CA VAL A 77 7.13 -10.55 -32.89
C VAL A 77 7.51 -9.21 -32.27
N TRP A 78 6.51 -8.35 -32.12
CA TRP A 78 6.63 -7.00 -31.60
C TRP A 78 6.00 -6.94 -30.22
N TRP A 79 6.81 -6.63 -29.20
CA TRP A 79 6.44 -6.65 -27.79
C TRP A 79 6.21 -5.24 -27.26
N GLU A 80 5.01 -4.94 -26.78
CA GLU A 80 4.75 -3.66 -26.12
C GLU A 80 5.36 -3.66 -24.71
N ALA A 81 6.36 -2.80 -24.51
CA ALA A 81 7.08 -2.66 -23.24
C ALA A 81 7.68 -1.26 -23.12
N ASN A 82 7.42 -0.60 -21.98
CA ASN A 82 7.84 0.78 -21.73
C ASN A 82 8.86 0.88 -20.61
N THR A 83 8.65 0.16 -19.51
CA THR A 83 9.52 0.22 -18.32
C THR A 83 10.63 -0.82 -18.40
N ARG A 84 11.70 -0.64 -17.61
CA ARG A 84 12.82 -1.59 -17.53
C ARG A 84 12.34 -3.03 -17.29
N ASP A 85 11.45 -3.24 -16.32
CA ASP A 85 10.97 -4.58 -15.96
C ASP A 85 10.01 -5.15 -17.00
N GLU A 86 9.23 -4.32 -17.72
CA GLU A 86 8.46 -4.77 -18.89
C GLU A 86 9.36 -5.21 -20.05
N ILE A 87 10.43 -4.48 -20.33
CA ILE A 87 11.36 -4.81 -21.41
C ILE A 87 12.11 -6.10 -21.08
N HIS A 88 12.61 -6.26 -19.85
CA HIS A 88 13.22 -7.52 -19.44
C HIS A 88 12.26 -8.70 -19.55
N ARG A 89 10.99 -8.54 -19.13
CA ARG A 89 9.95 -9.57 -19.27
C ARG A 89 9.69 -9.92 -20.72
N ALA A 90 9.58 -8.94 -21.62
CA ALA A 90 9.40 -9.18 -23.04
C ALA A 90 10.58 -9.98 -23.63
N LEU A 91 11.81 -9.63 -23.26
CA LEU A 91 13.01 -10.36 -23.68
C LEU A 91 13.06 -11.80 -23.12
N ASP A 92 12.64 -11.99 -21.88
CA ASP A 92 12.56 -13.31 -21.23
C ASP A 92 11.51 -14.21 -21.89
N LEU A 93 10.33 -13.67 -22.17
CA LEU A 93 9.27 -14.40 -22.87
C LEU A 93 9.64 -14.68 -24.32
N SER A 94 10.30 -13.74 -24.99
CA SER A 94 10.78 -13.96 -26.35
C SER A 94 11.74 -15.14 -26.44
N GLU A 95 12.68 -15.22 -25.50
CA GLU A 95 13.62 -16.32 -25.33
C GLU A 95 12.92 -17.63 -24.94
N GLU A 96 11.98 -17.59 -24.00
CA GLU A 96 11.17 -18.76 -23.60
C GLU A 96 10.39 -19.34 -24.80
N PHE A 97 9.86 -18.48 -25.68
CA PHE A 97 9.04 -18.89 -26.80
C PHE A 97 9.80 -19.14 -28.10
N GLY A 98 11.12 -18.89 -28.14
CA GLY A 98 11.91 -18.99 -29.38
C GLY A 98 11.50 -17.99 -30.47
N THR A 99 10.86 -16.89 -30.07
CA THR A 99 10.39 -15.85 -31.00
C THR A 99 11.48 -14.83 -31.29
N THR A 100 11.34 -14.08 -32.37
CA THR A 100 12.08 -12.81 -32.53
C THR A 100 11.58 -11.77 -31.53
N ALA A 101 12.32 -10.68 -31.34
CA ALA A 101 11.87 -9.57 -30.53
C ALA A 101 12.12 -8.23 -31.22
N VAL A 102 11.08 -7.39 -31.22
CA VAL A 102 11.14 -5.94 -31.40
C VAL A 102 10.44 -5.30 -30.21
N ILE A 103 11.08 -4.36 -29.51
CA ILE A 103 10.45 -3.67 -28.37
C ILE A 103 9.68 -2.45 -28.89
N VAL A 104 8.40 -2.31 -28.53
CA VAL A 104 7.55 -1.17 -28.92
C VAL A 104 7.18 -0.35 -27.68
N GLY A 105 7.40 0.97 -27.73
CA GLY A 105 7.24 1.87 -26.58
C GLY A 105 8.59 2.37 -26.12
N GLY A 106 9.32 1.53 -25.38
CA GLY A 106 10.75 1.69 -25.09
C GLY A 106 11.11 2.92 -24.25
N ARG A 107 10.18 3.44 -23.44
CA ARG A 107 10.38 4.67 -22.62
C ARG A 107 11.68 4.62 -21.79
N GLU A 108 11.94 3.48 -21.15
CA GLU A 108 13.13 3.22 -20.35
C GLU A 108 14.12 2.26 -21.04
N ALA A 109 14.07 2.13 -22.37
CA ALA A 109 14.93 1.19 -23.10
C ALA A 109 16.43 1.46 -22.90
N ALA A 110 16.81 2.72 -22.66
CA ALA A 110 18.18 3.08 -22.31
C ALA A 110 18.68 2.37 -21.03
N LYS A 111 17.79 2.11 -20.05
CA LYS A 111 18.12 1.36 -18.82
C LYS A 111 18.39 -0.13 -19.08
N VAL A 112 18.07 -0.63 -20.27
CA VAL A 112 18.21 -2.03 -20.69
C VAL A 112 19.14 -2.15 -21.91
N ALA A 113 19.89 -1.10 -22.22
CA ALA A 113 20.69 -0.99 -23.45
C ALA A 113 21.67 -2.16 -23.63
N ASP A 114 22.36 -2.57 -22.57
CA ASP A 114 23.33 -3.67 -22.62
C ASP A 114 22.70 -4.98 -23.08
N ARG A 115 21.53 -5.32 -22.53
CA ARG A 115 20.82 -6.56 -22.88
C ARG A 115 20.21 -6.49 -24.27
N LEU A 116 19.67 -5.32 -24.66
CA LEU A 116 19.14 -5.10 -26.01
C LEU A 116 20.25 -5.25 -27.06
N LYS A 117 21.41 -4.64 -26.81
CA LYS A 117 22.59 -4.76 -27.68
C LYS A 117 23.10 -6.19 -27.76
N ALA A 118 23.28 -6.86 -26.61
CA ALA A 118 23.78 -8.23 -26.55
C ALA A 118 22.89 -9.22 -27.32
N LYS A 119 21.57 -9.00 -27.32
CA LYS A 119 20.60 -9.83 -28.06
C LYS A 119 20.29 -9.30 -29.47
N GLY A 120 20.84 -8.16 -29.89
CA GLY A 120 20.56 -7.55 -31.18
C GLY A 120 19.09 -7.12 -31.37
N VAL A 121 18.40 -6.77 -30.27
CA VAL A 121 16.96 -6.48 -30.28
C VAL A 121 16.72 -5.00 -30.58
N PRO A 122 16.01 -4.66 -31.67
CA PRO A 122 15.70 -3.28 -32.00
C PRO A 122 14.54 -2.71 -31.19
N VAL A 123 14.45 -1.38 -31.17
CA VAL A 123 13.41 -0.63 -30.43
C VAL A 123 12.61 0.28 -31.34
N VAL A 124 11.30 0.21 -31.28
CA VAL A 124 10.34 1.16 -31.88
C VAL A 124 9.87 2.11 -30.80
N LEU A 125 10.50 3.27 -30.71
CA LEU A 125 10.29 4.28 -29.68
C LEU A 125 9.02 5.09 -29.93
N ARG A 126 8.17 5.22 -28.89
CA ARG A 126 7.06 6.18 -28.89
C ARG A 126 7.57 7.58 -28.56
N LEU A 127 7.05 8.57 -29.29
CA LEU A 127 7.36 9.99 -29.11
C LEU A 127 6.22 10.76 -28.44
N ASP A 128 5.41 10.08 -27.64
CA ASP A 128 4.26 10.59 -26.91
C ASP A 128 4.68 11.30 -25.61
N PHE A 129 5.66 12.20 -25.70
CA PHE A 129 6.14 12.96 -24.55
C PHE A 129 5.03 13.87 -24.00
N PRO A 130 4.80 13.90 -22.67
CA PRO A 130 3.96 14.91 -22.07
C PRO A 130 4.57 16.31 -22.26
N GLU A 131 3.82 17.36 -21.96
CA GLU A 131 4.36 18.71 -21.95
C GLU A 131 5.58 18.82 -21.01
N GLU A 132 6.59 19.58 -21.43
CA GLU A 132 7.78 19.79 -20.63
C GLU A 132 7.41 20.46 -19.29
N PRO A 133 7.78 19.87 -18.14
CA PRO A 133 7.49 20.45 -16.84
C PRO A 133 8.13 21.84 -16.69
N LYS A 134 7.32 22.87 -16.47
CA LYS A 134 7.81 24.22 -16.17
C LYS A 134 8.35 24.29 -14.74
N VAL A 135 9.64 24.56 -14.59
CA VAL A 135 10.30 24.74 -13.29
C VAL A 135 10.53 26.22 -13.04
N PRO A 136 9.89 26.84 -12.04
CA PRO A 136 10.16 28.23 -11.68
C PRO A 136 11.57 28.39 -11.10
N SER A 137 12.15 29.58 -11.24
CA SER A 137 13.33 29.96 -10.45
C SER A 137 13.01 29.95 -8.95
N GLN A 138 14.03 29.87 -8.09
CA GLN A 138 13.82 29.88 -6.64
C GLN A 138 13.12 31.16 -6.16
N SER A 139 13.41 32.32 -6.76
CA SER A 139 12.75 33.58 -6.43
C SER A 139 11.29 33.61 -6.89
N GLU A 140 10.98 33.12 -8.09
CA GLU A 140 9.60 32.97 -8.56
C GLU A 140 8.81 31.98 -7.71
N TYR A 141 9.42 30.84 -7.35
CA TYR A 141 8.79 29.84 -6.49
C TYR A 141 8.42 30.45 -5.14
N ARG A 142 9.34 31.19 -4.50
CA ARG A 142 9.12 31.89 -3.23
C ARG A 142 7.97 32.90 -3.28
N ARG A 143 7.78 33.58 -4.42
CA ARG A 143 6.70 34.57 -4.61
C ARG A 143 5.33 33.95 -4.82
N ARG A 144 5.24 32.65 -5.13
CA ARG A 144 3.95 31.97 -5.28
C ARG A 144 3.27 31.78 -3.93
N GLU A 145 1.96 31.89 -3.97
CA GLU A 145 1.11 31.61 -2.82
C GLU A 145 1.38 30.20 -2.27
N ALA A 146 1.21 30.03 -0.95
CA ALA A 146 1.44 28.73 -0.33
C ALA A 146 0.62 27.64 -1.04
N SER A 147 -0.65 27.86 -1.35
CA SER A 147 -1.52 26.91 -2.04
C SER A 147 -1.06 26.52 -3.45
N GLU A 148 -0.25 27.34 -4.12
CA GLU A 148 0.33 27.07 -5.45
C GLU A 148 1.65 26.28 -5.38
N ARG A 149 2.28 26.22 -4.20
CA ARG A 149 3.51 25.48 -3.91
C ARG A 149 3.22 24.07 -3.39
N ASN A 150 2.46 23.27 -4.15
CA ASN A 150 2.10 21.91 -3.71
C ASN A 150 3.26 20.91 -3.83
N ALA A 151 3.99 20.94 -4.96
CA ALA A 151 5.24 20.20 -5.13
C ALA A 151 6.43 21.09 -4.73
N SER A 152 7.42 20.51 -4.04
CA SER A 152 8.67 21.20 -3.76
C SER A 152 9.41 21.55 -5.06
N LEU A 153 10.22 22.59 -5.04
CA LEU A 153 11.08 22.98 -6.16
C LEU A 153 11.96 21.81 -6.62
N ARG A 154 12.48 21.03 -5.66
CA ARG A 154 13.27 19.81 -5.92
C ARG A 154 12.46 18.75 -6.67
N VAL A 155 11.20 18.54 -6.31
CA VAL A 155 10.32 17.60 -7.03
C VAL A 155 10.02 18.10 -8.45
N LEU A 156 9.79 19.41 -8.63
CA LEU A 156 9.60 19.99 -9.98
C LEU A 156 10.85 19.84 -10.84
N GLN A 157 12.04 20.06 -10.27
CA GLN A 157 13.33 19.82 -10.94
C GLN A 157 13.50 18.35 -11.31
N ASN A 158 13.16 17.41 -10.42
CA ASN A 158 13.22 15.98 -10.71
C ASN A 158 12.27 15.57 -11.85
N ARG A 159 11.06 16.14 -11.90
CA ARG A 159 10.13 15.90 -13.02
C ARG A 159 10.70 16.38 -14.35
N ALA A 160 11.30 17.56 -14.38
CA ALA A 160 11.98 18.07 -15.56
C ALA A 160 13.18 17.18 -15.95
N ALA A 161 13.95 16.68 -14.98
CA ALA A 161 15.05 15.76 -15.23
C ALA A 161 14.56 14.43 -15.83
N LYS A 162 13.51 13.81 -15.27
CA LYS A 162 12.90 12.58 -15.81
C LYS A 162 12.29 12.79 -17.19
N TRP A 163 11.71 13.96 -17.44
CA TRP A 163 11.24 14.32 -18.78
C TRP A 163 12.39 14.40 -19.77
N LYS A 164 13.50 15.04 -19.39
CA LYS A 164 14.72 15.11 -20.21
C LYS A 164 15.30 13.73 -20.49
N GLU A 165 15.39 12.86 -19.48
CA GLU A 165 15.80 11.46 -19.64
C GLU A 165 14.93 10.75 -20.70
N ARG A 166 13.60 10.91 -20.63
CA ARG A 166 12.67 10.32 -21.61
C ARG A 166 12.90 10.81 -23.04
N VAL A 167 13.22 12.09 -23.23
CA VAL A 167 13.51 12.65 -24.56
C VAL A 167 14.90 12.21 -25.05
N GLN A 168 15.87 12.05 -24.13
CA GLN A 168 17.23 11.60 -24.42
C GLN A 168 17.34 10.11 -24.76
N THR A 169 16.35 9.28 -24.40
CA THR A 169 16.34 7.84 -24.67
C THR A 169 16.77 7.49 -26.11
N ALA A 170 16.30 8.23 -27.13
CA ALA A 170 16.68 7.97 -28.53
C ALA A 170 18.18 8.21 -28.79
N SER A 171 18.74 9.28 -28.25
CA SER A 171 20.19 9.56 -28.31
C SER A 171 20.99 8.45 -27.63
N ASP A 172 20.53 7.98 -26.47
CA ASP A 172 21.27 6.99 -25.70
C ASP A 172 21.25 5.60 -26.36
N LEU A 173 20.14 5.22 -27.00
CA LEU A 173 20.11 4.03 -27.86
C LEU A 173 21.07 4.16 -29.05
N ALA A 174 21.14 5.33 -29.70
CA ALA A 174 22.07 5.57 -30.79
C ALA A 174 23.53 5.42 -30.33
N LYS A 175 23.91 6.00 -29.19
CA LYS A 175 25.25 5.87 -28.59
C LYS A 175 25.59 4.43 -28.19
N ALA A 176 24.60 3.69 -27.68
CA ALA A 176 24.77 2.27 -27.36
C ALA A 176 24.94 1.40 -28.62
N GLY A 177 24.60 1.91 -29.80
CA GLY A 177 24.62 1.17 -31.06
C GLY A 177 23.41 0.25 -31.23
N ILE A 178 22.27 0.60 -30.63
CA ILE A 178 21.02 -0.15 -30.73
C ILE A 178 20.22 0.41 -31.90
N THR A 179 19.80 -0.45 -32.84
CA THR A 179 18.94 -0.05 -33.95
C THR A 179 17.56 0.35 -33.42
N PHE A 180 17.06 1.54 -33.79
CA PHE A 180 15.74 1.98 -33.38
C PHE A 180 14.98 2.70 -34.49
N ALA A 181 13.66 2.76 -34.35
CA ALA A 181 12.74 3.51 -35.20
C ALA A 181 11.74 4.30 -34.36
N PHE A 182 11.05 5.27 -34.97
CA PHE A 182 10.02 6.06 -34.29
C PHE A 182 8.60 5.58 -34.59
N SER A 183 7.72 5.71 -33.59
CA SER A 183 6.30 5.41 -33.69
C SER A 183 5.45 6.64 -33.36
N SER A 184 4.39 6.83 -34.13
CA SER A 184 3.36 7.84 -33.88
C SER A 184 2.29 7.36 -32.88
N ALA A 185 2.41 6.15 -32.32
CA ALA A 185 1.49 5.67 -31.30
C ALA A 185 1.50 6.59 -30.07
N GLY A 186 0.30 6.94 -29.57
CA GLY A 186 0.11 7.89 -28.47
C GLY A 186 0.03 9.37 -28.91
N ILE A 187 0.35 9.68 -30.18
CA ILE A 187 0.23 11.03 -30.72
C ILE A 187 -1.15 11.24 -31.33
N THR A 188 -1.85 12.30 -30.91
CA THR A 188 -3.23 12.58 -31.33
C THR A 188 -3.34 13.51 -32.54
N LYS A 189 -2.27 14.23 -32.89
CA LYS A 189 -2.21 15.16 -34.04
C LYS A 189 -1.00 14.84 -34.90
N ALA A 190 -1.22 14.48 -36.17
CA ALA A 190 -0.16 14.05 -37.08
C ALA A 190 0.96 15.10 -37.23
N GLU A 191 0.60 16.39 -37.17
CA GLU A 191 1.54 17.52 -37.29
C GLU A 191 2.55 17.57 -36.14
N THR A 192 2.24 16.95 -34.99
CA THR A 192 3.12 16.98 -33.82
C THR A 192 4.23 15.93 -33.87
N PHE A 193 4.12 14.89 -34.70
CA PHE A 193 5.12 13.82 -34.76
C PHE A 193 6.51 14.34 -35.15
N HIS A 194 6.60 15.10 -36.26
CA HIS A 194 7.88 15.67 -36.71
C HIS A 194 8.44 16.69 -35.70
N ALA A 195 7.59 17.40 -34.96
CA ALA A 195 8.03 18.27 -33.88
C ALA A 195 8.68 17.48 -32.75
N GLN A 196 8.12 16.34 -32.36
CA GLN A 196 8.74 15.48 -31.34
C GLN A 196 10.06 14.84 -31.83
N VAL A 197 10.17 14.51 -33.13
CA VAL A 197 11.46 14.06 -33.70
C VAL A 197 12.52 15.16 -33.62
N ARG A 198 12.17 16.42 -33.90
CA ARG A 198 13.12 17.53 -33.73
C ARG A 198 13.53 17.72 -32.28
N LYS A 199 12.62 17.54 -31.31
CA LYS A 199 12.98 17.59 -29.89
C LYS A 199 14.02 16.54 -29.49
N VAL A 200 13.96 15.32 -30.03
CA VAL A 200 15.00 14.32 -29.73
C VAL A 200 16.34 14.65 -30.40
N ILE A 201 16.33 15.33 -31.56
CA ILE A 201 17.54 15.86 -32.21
C ILE A 201 18.16 16.97 -31.33
N GLU A 202 17.34 17.92 -30.88
CA GLU A 202 17.74 18.98 -29.95
C GLU A 202 18.28 18.41 -28.63
N ALA A 203 17.75 17.27 -28.18
CA ALA A 203 18.23 16.54 -27.00
C ALA A 203 19.52 15.73 -27.23
N GLY A 204 20.14 15.82 -28.43
CA GLY A 204 21.46 15.27 -28.72
C GLY A 204 21.48 14.07 -29.67
N LEU A 205 20.35 13.68 -30.27
CA LEU A 205 20.35 12.67 -31.32
C LEU A 205 20.92 13.26 -32.64
N PRO A 206 21.95 12.66 -33.27
CA PRO A 206 22.44 13.12 -34.57
C PRO A 206 21.32 13.13 -35.62
N ALA A 207 21.26 14.18 -36.45
CA ALA A 207 20.17 14.36 -37.41
C ALA A 207 20.12 13.24 -38.48
N ASP A 208 21.27 12.70 -38.85
CA ASP A 208 21.40 11.53 -39.71
C ASP A 208 20.86 10.26 -39.05
N ALA A 209 21.10 10.05 -37.75
CA ALA A 209 20.52 8.96 -36.99
C ALA A 209 18.99 9.11 -36.86
N ALA A 210 18.47 10.33 -36.69
CA ALA A 210 17.03 10.59 -36.69
C ALA A 210 16.38 10.28 -38.05
N VAL A 211 17.04 10.65 -39.16
CA VAL A 211 16.58 10.30 -40.52
C VAL A 211 16.65 8.78 -40.73
N ALA A 212 17.71 8.11 -40.28
CA ALA A 212 17.83 6.66 -40.36
C ALA A 212 16.70 5.95 -39.60
N ALA A 213 16.38 6.42 -38.38
CA ALA A 213 15.27 5.91 -37.57
C ALA A 213 13.89 6.09 -38.22
N LEU A 214 13.70 7.09 -39.08
CA LEU A 214 12.49 7.30 -39.88
C LEU A 214 12.45 6.48 -41.18
N THR A 215 13.60 6.00 -41.65
CA THR A 215 13.77 5.44 -42.99
C THR A 215 14.44 4.07 -42.96
N ARG A 216 15.77 4.01 -43.10
CA ARG A 216 16.56 2.77 -43.20
C ARG A 216 16.30 1.83 -42.04
N ASP A 217 16.34 2.32 -40.81
CA ASP A 217 16.25 1.48 -39.62
C ASP A 217 14.81 1.01 -39.41
N ALA A 218 13.81 1.87 -39.65
CA ALA A 218 12.40 1.48 -39.68
C ALA A 218 12.12 0.39 -40.73
N ALA A 219 12.66 0.56 -41.94
CA ALA A 219 12.53 -0.43 -43.00
C ALA A 219 13.23 -1.75 -42.66
N THR A 220 14.40 -1.69 -42.01
CA THR A 220 15.15 -2.88 -41.57
C THR A 220 14.39 -3.63 -40.48
N ILE A 221 13.89 -2.92 -39.46
CA ILE A 221 13.09 -3.51 -38.38
C ILE A 221 11.81 -4.16 -38.92
N ALA A 222 11.19 -3.56 -39.94
CA ALA A 222 10.00 -4.10 -40.60
C ALA A 222 10.30 -5.21 -41.64
N GLY A 223 11.57 -5.58 -41.88
CA GLY A 223 11.96 -6.57 -42.89
C GLY A 223 11.85 -6.08 -44.35
N LEU A 224 11.68 -4.77 -44.57
CA LEU A 224 11.46 -4.13 -45.87
C LEU A 224 12.69 -3.41 -46.43
N GLY A 225 13.85 -3.50 -45.78
CA GLY A 225 15.08 -2.80 -46.19
C GLY A 225 15.56 -3.11 -47.62
N HIS A 226 15.16 -4.27 -48.18
CA HIS A 226 15.43 -4.65 -49.56
C HIS A 226 14.53 -3.92 -50.59
N ARG A 227 13.38 -3.36 -50.15
CA ARG A 227 12.42 -2.65 -51.00
C ARG A 227 12.45 -1.14 -50.82
N LEU A 228 12.71 -0.66 -49.59
CA LEU A 228 12.64 0.77 -49.23
C LEU A 228 13.57 1.12 -48.07
N GLY A 229 13.67 2.41 -47.75
CA GLY A 229 14.42 2.95 -46.60
C GLY A 229 15.76 3.60 -46.95
N THR A 230 16.31 3.35 -48.14
CA THR A 230 17.49 4.06 -48.69
C THR A 230 17.26 4.45 -50.14
N ILE A 231 18.07 5.38 -50.65
CA ILE A 231 18.04 5.83 -52.06
C ILE A 231 19.08 5.02 -52.84
N GLU A 232 18.72 3.80 -53.24
CA GLU A 232 19.56 2.86 -53.99
C GLU A 232 18.87 2.41 -55.28
N LYS A 233 19.67 2.08 -56.29
CA LYS A 233 19.16 1.53 -57.57
C LYS A 233 18.38 0.24 -57.30
N GLY A 234 17.13 0.18 -57.77
CA GLY A 234 16.26 -1.00 -57.67
C GLY A 234 15.25 -0.98 -56.50
N LYS A 235 15.36 -0.03 -55.56
CA LYS A 235 14.36 0.18 -54.50
C LYS A 235 13.20 1.06 -54.98
N LEU A 236 12.08 1.05 -54.24
CA LEU A 236 10.89 1.84 -54.56
C LEU A 236 11.21 3.34 -54.50
N GLY A 237 10.72 4.09 -55.49
CA GLY A 237 10.89 5.55 -55.62
C GLY A 237 10.03 6.36 -54.65
N HIS A 238 10.02 5.99 -53.37
CA HIS A 238 9.38 6.75 -52.29
C HIS A 238 10.34 7.83 -51.80
N LEU A 239 10.15 9.07 -52.24
CA LEU A 239 11.04 10.18 -51.94
C LEU A 239 10.26 11.36 -51.34
N VAL A 240 10.78 11.95 -50.28
CA VAL A 240 10.26 13.21 -49.72
C VAL A 240 11.28 14.30 -50.05
N VAL A 241 10.88 15.27 -50.87
CA VAL A 241 11.76 16.39 -51.22
C VAL A 241 11.53 17.51 -50.23
N MET A 242 12.56 17.86 -49.47
CA MET A 242 12.52 18.88 -48.43
C MET A 242 13.12 20.20 -48.92
N THR A 243 12.65 21.33 -48.39
CA THR A 243 13.17 22.68 -48.69
C THR A 243 14.49 23.01 -47.96
N ALA A 244 14.84 22.23 -46.94
CA ALA A 244 16.06 22.33 -46.14
C ALA A 244 16.37 20.95 -45.50
N PRO A 245 17.57 20.74 -44.93
CA PRO A 245 17.87 19.53 -44.15
C PRO A 245 16.80 19.24 -43.07
N TYR A 246 16.39 17.98 -42.91
CA TYR A 246 15.20 17.57 -42.12
C TYR A 246 15.20 18.06 -40.65
N GLY A 247 16.38 18.19 -40.03
CA GLY A 247 16.53 18.67 -38.66
C GLY A 247 16.25 20.16 -38.46
N GLU A 248 16.19 20.96 -39.52
CA GLU A 248 15.95 22.41 -39.42
C GLU A 248 14.46 22.74 -39.32
N GLU A 249 14.10 23.73 -38.49
CA GLU A 249 12.71 24.14 -38.28
C GLU A 249 12.03 24.61 -39.58
N LYS A 250 12.81 25.25 -40.48
CA LYS A 250 12.35 25.72 -41.79
C LYS A 250 12.19 24.60 -42.83
N ALA A 251 12.58 23.36 -42.52
CA ALA A 251 12.47 22.23 -43.44
C ALA A 251 10.99 21.85 -43.63
N LYS A 252 10.50 22.01 -44.86
CA LYS A 252 9.15 21.65 -45.28
C LYS A 252 9.22 20.67 -46.44
N ALA A 253 8.30 19.71 -46.48
CA ALA A 253 8.13 18.88 -47.66
C ALA A 253 7.58 19.76 -48.80
N ARG A 254 8.30 19.80 -49.92
CA ARG A 254 7.94 20.56 -51.13
C ARG A 254 7.00 19.74 -52.02
N TYR A 255 7.35 18.48 -52.23
CA TYR A 255 6.53 17.46 -52.90
C TYR A 255 7.02 16.08 -52.48
N ILE A 256 6.18 15.07 -52.65
CA ILE A 256 6.52 13.67 -52.39
C ILE A 256 6.44 12.87 -53.68
N LEU A 257 7.28 11.85 -53.82
CA LEU A 257 7.15 10.84 -54.85
C LEU A 257 6.71 9.53 -54.17
N VAL A 258 5.64 8.93 -54.68
CA VAL A 258 5.20 7.58 -54.28
C VAL A 258 5.27 6.70 -55.51
N ASP A 259 6.11 5.65 -55.47
CA ASP A 259 6.43 4.82 -56.64
C ASP A 259 6.89 5.64 -57.87
N GLY A 260 7.68 6.70 -57.62
CA GLY A 260 8.16 7.61 -58.66
C GLY A 260 7.11 8.57 -59.22
N ARG A 261 5.85 8.51 -58.76
CA ARG A 261 4.80 9.48 -59.13
C ARG A 261 4.87 10.68 -58.20
N LYS A 262 5.04 11.88 -58.77
CA LYS A 262 5.10 13.14 -58.02
C LYS A 262 3.71 13.57 -57.54
N PHE A 263 3.63 13.98 -56.28
CA PHE A 263 2.48 14.62 -55.64
C PHE A 263 2.93 15.96 -55.06
N ASP A 264 2.41 17.05 -55.62
CA ASP A 264 2.64 18.40 -55.11
C ASP A 264 1.80 18.67 -53.85
N LEU A 265 2.40 19.29 -52.84
CA LEU A 265 1.78 19.54 -51.52
C LEU A 265 1.09 20.92 -51.43
N GLU A 266 0.63 21.49 -52.54
CA GLU A 266 0.05 22.85 -52.57
C GLU A 266 -1.14 23.00 -51.59
N ARG A 267 -1.23 24.20 -50.98
CA ARG A 267 -2.32 24.60 -50.06
C ARG A 267 -3.68 24.39 -50.74
N SER A 268 -4.44 23.42 -50.26
CA SER A 268 -5.88 23.33 -50.54
C SER A 268 -6.62 24.50 -49.90
N SER A 269 -6.73 25.60 -50.65
CA SER A 269 -7.81 26.57 -50.52
C SER A 269 -8.40 26.80 -51.91
N ALA A 270 -9.63 26.32 -52.09
CA ALA A 270 -10.56 26.59 -53.20
C ALA A 270 -10.19 26.07 -54.60
N ALA A 271 -10.86 25.00 -55.04
CA ALA A 271 -11.75 25.00 -56.21
C ALA A 271 -12.09 23.56 -56.65
N ALA A 272 -13.37 23.18 -56.52
CA ALA A 272 -14.13 22.40 -57.52
C ALA A 272 -15.55 22.14 -57.00
N ARG A 273 -16.44 23.11 -57.23
CA ARG A 273 -17.88 22.86 -57.24
C ARG A 273 -18.25 22.16 -58.56
N GLY A 274 -18.75 20.93 -58.43
CA GLY A 274 -19.75 20.29 -59.29
C GLY A 274 -19.30 19.68 -60.64
N PRO A 275 -20.19 18.94 -61.33
CA PRO A 275 -21.13 17.92 -60.82
C PRO A 275 -21.04 16.62 -61.65
N ARG A 276 -21.29 15.44 -61.07
CA ARG A 276 -21.63 14.18 -61.79
C ARG A 276 -22.31 13.21 -60.81
N THR A 277 -23.64 13.15 -60.82
CA THR A 277 -24.48 12.18 -61.56
C THR A 277 -24.25 10.72 -61.16
N THR A 278 -25.16 10.25 -60.28
CA THR A 278 -26.00 9.04 -60.41
C THR A 278 -25.37 7.77 -61.00
N GLY A 279 -25.34 6.71 -60.19
CA GLY A 279 -25.11 5.34 -60.67
C GLY A 279 -25.12 4.27 -59.58
N GLY A 280 -26.30 4.00 -59.02
CA GLY A 280 -26.77 2.71 -58.52
C GLY A 280 -25.90 1.87 -57.57
N LYS A 281 -26.39 1.67 -56.35
CA LYS A 281 -26.50 0.30 -55.80
C LYS A 281 -27.71 0.20 -54.88
N GLU A 282 -28.53 -0.78 -55.23
CA GLU A 282 -29.79 -1.17 -54.62
C GLU A 282 -29.60 -1.61 -53.17
N GLU A 283 -30.42 -1.06 -52.27
CA GLU A 283 -30.80 -1.73 -51.02
C GLU A 283 -32.30 -2.01 -51.08
N THR A 284 -32.65 -3.27 -51.27
CA THR A 284 -34.00 -3.78 -51.06
C THR A 284 -34.30 -3.94 -49.57
N LYS A 285 -35.42 -3.32 -49.19
CA LYS A 285 -36.08 -3.28 -47.88
C LYS A 285 -36.46 -4.66 -47.32
N SER A 286 -36.52 -4.73 -45.99
CA SER A 286 -37.61 -5.45 -45.30
C SER A 286 -38.26 -4.54 -44.24
N GLU A 287 -39.53 -4.20 -44.49
CA GLU A 287 -40.56 -3.65 -43.58
C GLU A 287 -40.84 -4.63 -42.40
N ALA A 288 -41.45 -4.35 -41.25
CA ALA A 288 -42.28 -3.29 -40.63
C ALA A 288 -42.52 -3.72 -39.13
N PRO A 289 -43.36 -3.09 -38.25
CA PRO A 289 -44.25 -1.95 -38.43
C PRO A 289 -44.20 -0.83 -37.36
N LYS A 290 -44.96 0.21 -37.72
CA LYS A 290 -45.28 1.51 -37.11
C LYS A 290 -45.88 1.46 -35.69
N GLY A 291 -45.60 2.51 -34.92
CA GLY A 291 -46.44 3.06 -33.86
C GLY A 291 -46.44 4.59 -33.94
N LYS A 292 -47.62 5.19 -34.11
CA LYS A 292 -47.89 6.61 -34.41
C LYS A 292 -47.79 7.51 -33.18
N GLY A 293 -47.43 8.77 -33.38
CA GLY A 293 -47.71 9.90 -32.49
C GLY A 293 -47.40 11.23 -33.19
N ARG A 294 -48.42 12.07 -33.38
CA ARG A 294 -48.52 13.21 -34.30
C ARG A 294 -47.83 14.50 -33.83
N GLU A 295 -47.43 15.26 -34.86
CA GLU A 295 -47.48 16.72 -35.07
C GLU A 295 -48.16 17.60 -34.00
N ASP A 296 -47.53 18.73 -33.65
CA ASP A 296 -47.98 20.04 -34.17
C ASP A 296 -46.93 21.16 -33.96
N GLN A 297 -46.65 21.88 -35.03
CA GLN A 297 -45.99 23.20 -35.13
C GLN A 297 -47.01 24.32 -34.74
N PRO A 298 -46.70 25.64 -34.57
CA PRO A 298 -45.70 26.38 -35.35
C PRO A 298 -44.95 27.57 -34.69
N LYS A 299 -43.91 27.95 -35.46
CA LYS A 299 -43.13 29.19 -35.59
C LYS A 299 -43.73 30.52 -35.10
N LYS A 300 -42.82 31.37 -34.58
CA LYS A 300 -42.70 32.81 -34.86
C LYS A 300 -41.20 33.11 -35.14
N THR A 301 -40.74 33.44 -36.36
CA THR A 301 -40.69 34.78 -37.03
C THR A 301 -40.09 35.85 -36.12
N GLY A 302 -39.01 36.59 -36.38
CA GLY A 302 -38.08 36.89 -37.49
C GLY A 302 -37.22 38.09 -37.00
N PRO A 303 -36.62 38.94 -37.86
CA PRO A 303 -35.56 38.72 -38.84
C PRO A 303 -34.24 39.47 -38.48
N LYS A 304 -33.16 39.15 -39.20
CA LYS A 304 -31.98 40.03 -39.34
C LYS A 304 -32.30 41.16 -40.33
N GLY A 305 -31.79 42.36 -40.06
CA GLY A 305 -31.78 43.52 -40.96
C GLY A 305 -30.37 44.06 -41.17
N GLU A 306 -30.11 44.53 -42.39
CA GLU A 306 -28.85 44.89 -43.06
C GLU A 306 -28.40 46.36 -42.89
N SER A 307 -27.26 46.68 -43.54
CA SER A 307 -26.80 47.97 -44.12
C SER A 307 -25.75 48.75 -43.31
N THR A 308 -24.45 48.73 -43.64
CA THR A 308 -23.65 49.48 -44.67
C THR A 308 -23.58 51.01 -44.42
N THR A 309 -22.44 51.72 -44.30
CA THR A 309 -21.34 51.94 -45.28
C THR A 309 -20.14 52.69 -44.62
N LYS A 310 -18.89 52.28 -44.92
CA LYS A 310 -17.74 52.99 -45.56
C LYS A 310 -17.17 54.26 -44.89
N GLU A 311 -15.86 54.28 -44.60
CA GLU A 311 -14.79 54.83 -45.48
C GLU A 311 -13.37 54.57 -44.90
N GLU A 312 -12.44 54.25 -45.81
CA GLU A 312 -10.97 54.12 -45.71
C GLU A 312 -10.29 55.53 -45.68
N PRO A 313 -8.96 55.73 -45.47
CA PRO A 313 -7.87 54.89 -45.98
C PRO A 313 -6.58 54.76 -45.12
N THR A 314 -5.75 53.77 -45.46
CA THR A 314 -4.29 53.71 -45.22
C THR A 314 -3.57 54.62 -46.26
N PRO A 315 -2.25 54.98 -46.22
CA PRO A 315 -1.11 54.11 -45.85
C PRO A 315 0.19 54.78 -45.32
N LYS A 316 1.15 53.97 -44.83
CA LYS A 316 2.51 53.75 -45.41
C LYS A 316 3.54 53.26 -44.39
N ASP A 317 4.37 52.38 -44.93
CA ASP A 317 5.51 51.62 -44.42
C ASP A 317 6.81 52.50 -44.38
N PRO A 318 8.04 51.98 -44.17
CA PRO A 318 8.93 52.39 -43.08
C PRO A 318 10.33 52.88 -43.55
N ALA A 319 11.21 53.18 -42.56
CA ALA A 319 12.66 53.47 -42.68
C ALA A 319 13.00 54.86 -43.25
N GLN A 320 14.03 55.63 -42.86
CA GLN A 320 15.36 55.45 -42.24
C GLN A 320 15.63 56.77 -41.43
N VAL A 321 16.67 57.01 -40.63
CA VAL A 321 18.11 57.03 -40.96
C VAL A 321 18.89 57.16 -39.64
N GLU A 322 20.00 56.42 -39.59
CA GLU A 322 21.12 56.49 -38.65
C GLU A 322 21.72 57.90 -38.49
N ALA A 323 22.30 58.19 -37.32
CA ALA A 323 23.54 58.96 -37.28
C ALA A 323 24.41 58.47 -36.11
N ALA A 324 25.58 57.96 -36.47
CA ALA A 324 26.58 57.41 -35.58
C ALA A 324 27.53 58.47 -35.01
N LYS A 325 28.08 58.14 -33.83
CA LYS A 325 29.46 58.42 -33.36
C LYS A 325 29.84 59.85 -32.93
N GLN A 326 30.05 60.03 -31.62
CA GLN A 326 31.37 60.13 -30.94
C GLN A 326 31.33 61.08 -29.72
N LYS A 327 31.67 60.57 -28.52
CA LYS A 327 32.86 60.95 -27.73
C LYS A 327 32.74 60.45 -26.29
N ALA A 328 33.81 59.82 -25.83
CA ALA A 328 34.05 59.48 -24.43
C ALA A 328 34.52 60.72 -23.66
N ALA A 329 34.08 60.88 -22.41
CA ALA A 329 34.95 61.09 -21.23
C ALA A 329 34.12 61.32 -19.95
N THR A 330 34.53 60.60 -18.89
CA THR A 330 34.47 60.94 -17.46
C THR A 330 33.14 60.98 -16.69
N GLN A 331 33.05 60.01 -15.76
CA GLN A 331 32.63 60.10 -14.34
C GLN A 331 31.38 60.92 -13.98
N THR A 332 30.34 60.23 -13.51
CA THR A 332 29.54 60.65 -12.34
C THR A 332 28.72 59.47 -11.78
N VAL A 333 29.08 59.08 -10.56
CA VAL A 333 28.25 58.64 -9.40
C VAL A 333 27.06 57.68 -9.63
N ALA A 334 27.13 56.52 -8.97
CA ALA A 334 26.05 55.54 -8.84
C ALA A 334 24.88 56.06 -7.97
N PRO A 335 23.61 55.81 -8.32
CA PRO A 335 22.47 55.91 -7.41
C PRO A 335 22.34 54.66 -6.52
N PRO A 336 21.66 54.74 -5.36
CA PRO A 336 21.79 53.77 -4.28
C PRO A 336 21.13 52.43 -4.63
N LYS A 337 21.74 51.35 -4.15
CA LYS A 337 21.12 50.02 -4.09
C LYS A 337 19.84 50.12 -3.27
N THR A 338 18.70 49.78 -3.86
CA THR A 338 17.50 49.43 -3.10
C THR A 338 17.77 48.19 -2.24
N GLU A 339 17.12 48.11 -1.08
CA GLU A 339 17.19 47.00 -0.12
C GLU A 339 16.76 45.62 -0.69
N GLU A 340 16.48 45.50 -1.99
CA GLU A 340 15.93 44.32 -2.66
C GLU A 340 16.98 43.28 -3.12
N ASP A 341 18.26 43.49 -2.85
CA ASP A 341 19.36 42.60 -3.29
C ASP A 341 20.19 42.01 -2.15
N GLN A 342 19.65 42.01 -0.91
CA GLN A 342 20.23 41.19 0.14
C GLN A 342 19.70 39.75 0.01
N PRO A 343 20.56 38.73 -0.17
CA PRO A 343 20.11 37.35 -0.03
C PRO A 343 19.52 37.21 1.38
N PRO A 344 18.33 36.60 1.54
CA PRO A 344 17.83 36.35 2.89
C PRO A 344 18.90 35.61 3.67
N SER A 345 19.19 36.09 4.88
CA SER A 345 20.22 35.56 5.79
C SER A 345 19.96 34.11 6.22
N THR A 346 18.80 33.56 5.85
CA THR A 346 18.42 32.17 6.04
C THR A 346 18.51 31.35 4.75
N PRO A 347 19.16 30.17 4.77
CA PRO A 347 19.12 29.21 3.67
C PRO A 347 17.67 28.87 3.29
N PHE A 348 17.41 28.68 1.99
CA PHE A 348 16.09 28.23 1.53
C PHE A 348 15.82 26.79 2.00
N ALA A 349 14.87 26.62 2.92
CA ALA A 349 14.31 25.32 3.26
C ALA A 349 12.91 25.21 2.63
N ASP A 350 12.77 24.29 1.67
CA ASP A 350 11.48 23.95 1.05
C ASP A 350 10.85 22.72 1.74
N ILE A 351 9.67 22.30 1.28
CA ILE A 351 9.00 21.08 1.73
C ILE A 351 9.94 19.88 1.51
N ALA A 352 10.20 19.14 2.59
CA ALA A 352 11.02 17.94 2.56
C ALA A 352 10.47 16.93 1.53
N SER A 353 11.36 16.35 0.73
CA SER A 353 11.02 15.38 -0.31
C SER A 353 12.08 14.28 -0.38
N GLU A 354 11.65 13.07 -0.71
CA GLU A 354 12.48 11.89 -0.93
C GLU A 354 12.30 11.37 -2.35
N LEU A 355 13.39 11.45 -3.12
CA LEU A 355 13.47 11.02 -4.51
C LEU A 355 14.23 9.68 -4.62
N GLU A 356 14.27 9.10 -5.81
CA GLU A 356 14.98 7.83 -6.03
C GLU A 356 16.47 7.89 -5.66
N GLU A 357 17.13 9.03 -5.93
CA GLU A 357 18.52 9.28 -5.55
C GLU A 357 18.74 9.26 -4.02
N ASP A 358 17.74 9.67 -3.25
CA ASP A 358 17.79 9.69 -1.79
C ASP A 358 17.72 8.31 -1.16
N ARG A 359 17.19 7.33 -1.91
CA ARG A 359 16.96 5.95 -1.48
C ARG A 359 18.16 5.06 -1.75
N ARG A 360 19.24 5.61 -2.32
CA ARG A 360 20.49 4.89 -2.59
C ARG A 360 21.43 5.03 -1.39
N PRO A 361 21.82 3.92 -0.73
CA PRO A 361 22.76 3.98 0.39
C PRO A 361 24.12 4.52 -0.05
N ARG A 362 24.74 5.31 0.85
CA ARG A 362 26.06 5.91 0.66
C ARG A 362 27.17 4.90 0.88
N ILE A 363 27.02 4.05 1.89
CA ILE A 363 27.98 2.98 2.20
C ILE A 363 27.88 1.88 1.14
N LYS A 364 29.03 1.52 0.56
CA LYS A 364 29.21 0.38 -0.37
C LYS A 364 30.17 -0.61 0.23
N THR A 365 29.81 -1.88 0.23
CA THR A 365 30.64 -2.95 0.80
C THR A 365 31.06 -3.95 -0.26
N GLY A 366 30.33 -4.03 -1.38
CA GLY A 366 30.57 -5.05 -2.40
C GLY A 366 30.35 -6.47 -1.89
N GLY A 367 29.58 -6.64 -0.81
CA GLY A 367 29.42 -7.93 -0.13
C GLY A 367 30.59 -8.33 0.79
N HIS A 368 31.47 -7.39 1.13
CA HIS A 368 32.60 -7.58 2.04
C HIS A 368 32.57 -6.52 3.15
N VAL A 369 32.14 -6.93 4.35
CA VAL A 369 31.98 -6.00 5.47
C VAL A 369 32.33 -6.64 6.81
N LEU A 370 32.97 -5.87 7.69
CA LEU A 370 33.06 -6.18 9.12
C LEU A 370 32.09 -5.26 9.86
N ILE A 371 31.02 -5.83 10.42
CA ILE A 371 30.16 -5.15 11.38
C ILE A 371 30.81 -5.34 12.75
N LYS A 372 31.25 -4.27 13.39
CA LYS A 372 32.09 -4.33 14.59
C LYS A 372 31.33 -3.89 15.84
N ASP A 373 31.52 -4.60 16.95
CA ASP A 373 31.09 -4.19 18.30
C ASP A 373 29.57 -4.01 18.50
N ALA A 374 28.72 -4.80 17.82
CA ALA A 374 27.26 -4.81 18.00
C ALA A 374 26.79 -5.76 19.11
N THR A 375 25.61 -5.54 19.67
CA THR A 375 24.85 -6.59 20.36
C THR A 375 24.21 -7.49 19.29
N ILE A 376 24.60 -8.76 19.20
CA ILE A 376 24.11 -9.67 18.15
C ILE A 376 23.03 -10.59 18.70
N LEU A 377 21.80 -10.44 18.21
CA LEU A 377 20.72 -11.40 18.42
C LEU A 377 20.83 -12.49 17.35
N THR A 378 21.48 -13.62 17.65
CA THR A 378 21.73 -14.64 16.62
C THR A 378 20.46 -15.32 16.10
N VAL A 379 19.43 -15.43 16.96
CA VAL A 379 18.24 -16.26 16.76
C VAL A 379 18.61 -17.72 16.43
N ALA A 380 19.73 -18.18 17.02
CA ALA A 380 20.25 -19.53 16.95
C ALA A 380 20.49 -20.07 18.38
N GLN A 381 21.11 -21.24 18.51
CA GLN A 381 21.35 -21.87 19.82
C GLN A 381 22.29 -21.05 20.70
N GLU A 382 23.19 -20.28 20.07
CA GLU A 382 24.20 -19.43 20.71
C GLU A 382 23.59 -18.22 21.43
N GLY A 383 22.33 -17.87 21.17
CA GLY A 383 21.62 -16.78 21.85
C GLY A 383 22.18 -15.39 21.52
N THR A 384 22.20 -14.50 22.50
CA THR A 384 22.66 -13.12 22.33
C THR A 384 24.16 -12.99 22.61
N ILE A 385 24.89 -12.34 21.71
CA ILE A 385 26.31 -11.96 21.90
C ILE A 385 26.36 -10.46 22.24
N PRO A 386 26.61 -10.05 23.50
CA PRO A 386 26.44 -8.65 23.93
C PRO A 386 27.39 -7.65 23.27
N LYS A 387 28.56 -8.11 22.80
CA LYS A 387 29.55 -7.28 22.11
C LYS A 387 30.30 -8.12 21.08
N GLY A 388 29.65 -8.39 19.97
CA GLY A 388 30.17 -9.23 18.90
C GLY A 388 30.44 -8.44 17.62
N SER A 389 31.28 -9.02 16.78
CA SER A 389 31.55 -8.58 15.42
C SER A 389 31.17 -9.68 14.43
N ILE A 390 30.72 -9.28 13.25
CA ILE A 390 30.31 -10.17 12.15
C ILE A 390 31.15 -9.84 10.93
N LEU A 391 32.00 -10.78 10.50
CA LEU A 391 32.76 -10.68 9.26
C LEU A 391 31.95 -11.31 8.12
N VAL A 392 31.72 -10.55 7.06
CA VAL A 392 31.03 -10.96 5.85
C VAL A 392 32.00 -10.95 4.68
N ARG A 393 31.98 -12.03 3.88
CA ARG A 393 32.75 -12.14 2.63
C ARG A 393 31.90 -12.75 1.54
N ASN A 394 31.94 -12.18 0.34
CA ASN A 394 31.16 -12.64 -0.81
C ASN A 394 29.65 -12.80 -0.46
N GLY A 395 29.14 -11.87 0.35
CA GLY A 395 27.76 -11.84 0.81
C GLY A 395 27.34 -12.95 1.77
N LYS A 396 28.29 -13.69 2.37
CA LYS A 396 28.03 -14.70 3.40
C LYS A 396 28.73 -14.38 4.70
N ILE A 397 28.12 -14.78 5.81
CA ILE A 397 28.72 -14.67 7.15
C ILE A 397 29.92 -15.63 7.21
N ALA A 398 31.12 -15.08 7.31
CA ALA A 398 32.38 -15.82 7.30
C ALA A 398 32.89 -16.11 8.72
N ALA A 399 32.68 -15.19 9.66
CA ALA A 399 33.04 -15.38 11.07
C ALA A 399 32.18 -14.50 11.98
N ILE A 400 31.98 -14.96 13.22
CA ILE A 400 31.33 -14.22 14.31
C ILE A 400 32.25 -14.32 15.53
N GLY A 401 32.52 -13.22 16.22
CA GLY A 401 33.40 -13.23 17.39
C GLY A 401 33.58 -11.84 18.00
N THR A 402 34.11 -11.76 19.22
CA THR A 402 34.30 -10.50 19.95
C THR A 402 35.45 -9.66 19.40
N ASP A 403 36.49 -10.29 18.85
CA ASP A 403 37.77 -9.65 18.50
C ASP A 403 38.15 -9.89 17.02
N LEU A 404 37.20 -9.69 16.11
CA LEU A 404 37.46 -9.81 14.67
C LEU A 404 38.13 -8.54 14.12
N THR A 405 39.18 -8.73 13.31
CA THR A 405 39.85 -7.65 12.56
C THR A 405 39.43 -7.66 11.10
N ALA A 406 39.28 -6.48 10.50
CA ALA A 406 38.94 -6.36 9.08
C ALA A 406 40.13 -6.76 8.20
N PRO A 407 39.97 -7.74 7.29
CA PRO A 407 40.95 -7.98 6.24
C PRO A 407 41.09 -6.76 5.31
N GLU A 408 42.18 -6.69 4.55
CA GLU A 408 42.39 -5.64 3.55
C GLU A 408 41.22 -5.58 2.54
N GLY A 409 40.76 -4.37 2.22
CA GLY A 409 39.66 -4.13 1.29
C GLY A 409 38.25 -4.39 1.83
N VAL A 410 38.10 -4.78 3.11
CA VAL A 410 36.80 -4.98 3.76
C VAL A 410 36.31 -3.69 4.40
N THR A 411 35.10 -3.25 4.05
CA THR A 411 34.46 -2.07 4.66
C THR A 411 34.18 -2.35 6.14
N VAL A 412 34.49 -1.40 7.03
CA VAL A 412 34.18 -1.52 8.47
C VAL A 412 32.97 -0.64 8.80
N ILE A 413 31.97 -1.25 9.44
CA ILE A 413 30.83 -0.55 10.03
C ILE A 413 30.98 -0.65 11.54
N ASP A 414 31.23 0.50 12.19
CA ASP A 414 31.15 0.59 13.64
C ASP A 414 29.69 0.54 14.08
N ALA A 415 29.33 -0.54 14.77
CA ALA A 415 28.00 -0.82 15.26
C ALA A 415 27.94 -0.75 16.80
N THR A 416 28.88 -0.04 17.42
CA THR A 416 28.87 0.21 18.88
C THR A 416 27.54 0.81 19.32
N GLY A 417 26.86 0.14 20.25
CA GLY A 417 25.54 0.55 20.76
C GLY A 417 24.37 0.25 19.82
N LEU A 418 24.59 -0.49 18.73
CA LEU A 418 23.55 -1.00 17.85
C LEU A 418 23.28 -2.49 18.13
N VAL A 419 22.08 -2.93 17.76
CA VAL A 419 21.64 -4.32 17.88
C VAL A 419 21.51 -4.93 16.49
N ALA A 420 22.27 -5.99 16.23
CA ALA A 420 22.20 -6.77 15.01
C ALA A 420 21.15 -7.89 15.13
N LEU A 421 20.26 -7.98 14.14
CA LEU A 421 19.25 -9.03 14.00
C LEU A 421 19.38 -9.65 12.58
N PRO A 422 19.09 -10.94 12.38
CA PRO A 422 18.89 -11.48 11.04
C PRO A 422 17.79 -10.69 10.34
N GLY A 423 17.93 -10.47 9.04
CA GLY A 423 16.92 -9.75 8.27
C GLY A 423 15.54 -10.37 8.42
N ILE A 424 14.53 -9.53 8.69
CA ILE A 424 13.15 -9.96 8.89
C ILE A 424 12.59 -10.50 7.57
N ILE A 425 11.78 -11.58 7.66
CA ILE A 425 11.22 -12.28 6.52
C ILE A 425 9.69 -12.22 6.58
N ASP A 426 9.08 -11.56 5.59
CA ASP A 426 7.62 -11.52 5.46
C ASP A 426 7.12 -12.70 4.62
N THR A 427 6.38 -13.62 5.23
CA THR A 427 5.87 -14.79 4.53
C THR A 427 4.64 -14.49 3.68
N HIS A 428 3.98 -13.33 3.78
CA HIS A 428 2.81 -13.04 2.96
C HIS A 428 2.73 -11.58 2.60
N SER A 429 3.09 -11.29 1.34
CA SER A 429 3.04 -9.96 0.79
C SER A 429 2.45 -9.93 -0.63
N HIS A 430 1.95 -8.75 -0.98
CA HIS A 430 1.44 -8.41 -2.30
C HIS A 430 2.20 -7.23 -2.93
N MET A 431 3.25 -6.72 -2.27
CA MET A 431 4.12 -5.67 -2.80
C MET A 431 4.90 -6.14 -4.03
N ALA A 432 5.42 -5.21 -4.82
CA ALA A 432 6.26 -5.49 -6.00
C ALA A 432 5.59 -6.34 -7.09
N ILE A 433 4.26 -6.46 -7.12
CA ILE A 433 3.50 -7.17 -8.15
C ILE A 433 2.87 -6.16 -9.12
N SER A 434 3.20 -6.28 -10.42
CA SER A 434 2.62 -5.42 -11.48
C SER A 434 1.35 -6.00 -12.10
N GLY A 435 0.43 -5.12 -12.49
CA GLY A 435 -0.70 -5.50 -13.35
C GLY A 435 -1.80 -6.34 -12.66
N GLY A 436 -1.91 -6.22 -11.33
CA GLY A 436 -2.98 -6.83 -10.53
C GLY A 436 -2.56 -8.13 -9.84
N VAL A 437 -2.98 -8.28 -8.58
CA VAL A 437 -2.58 -9.40 -7.69
C VAL A 437 -3.49 -10.64 -7.83
N ASN A 438 -4.68 -10.49 -8.43
CA ASN A 438 -5.65 -11.57 -8.59
C ASN A 438 -6.03 -11.79 -10.07
N GLU A 439 -5.80 -12.98 -10.61
CA GLU A 439 -6.43 -13.46 -11.84
C GLU A 439 -7.82 -14.02 -11.53
N MET A 440 -8.78 -13.14 -11.30
CA MET A 440 -10.04 -13.49 -10.66
C MET A 440 -11.14 -14.03 -11.60
N SER A 441 -10.87 -14.17 -12.90
CA SER A 441 -11.88 -14.56 -13.90
C SER A 441 -12.32 -16.03 -13.80
N LEU A 442 -11.47 -16.91 -13.26
CA LEU A 442 -11.74 -18.34 -13.03
C LEU A 442 -11.47 -18.71 -11.57
N SER A 443 -12.01 -19.80 -11.03
CA SER A 443 -11.71 -20.19 -9.62
C SER A 443 -10.42 -21.00 -9.44
N ILE A 444 -9.91 -21.57 -10.52
CA ILE A 444 -8.73 -22.44 -10.55
C ILE A 444 -7.78 -21.86 -11.60
N VAL A 445 -6.69 -21.23 -11.16
CA VAL A 445 -5.66 -20.59 -12.00
C VAL A 445 -4.21 -20.92 -11.56
N PRO A 446 -3.86 -22.16 -11.15
CA PRO A 446 -2.51 -22.51 -10.70
C PRO A 446 -1.41 -22.36 -11.77
N GLU A 447 -1.77 -22.18 -13.04
CA GLU A 447 -0.84 -21.90 -14.13
C GLU A 447 -0.22 -20.49 -14.08
N VAL A 448 -0.87 -19.52 -13.42
CA VAL A 448 -0.35 -18.15 -13.33
C VAL A 448 0.75 -18.06 -12.29
N ARG A 449 1.76 -17.21 -12.53
CA ARG A 449 2.96 -17.15 -11.69
C ARG A 449 3.29 -15.72 -11.31
N VAL A 450 3.47 -15.46 -10.02
CA VAL A 450 3.85 -14.12 -9.53
C VAL A 450 5.24 -13.72 -10.03
N ARG A 451 6.16 -14.67 -10.22
CA ARG A 451 7.50 -14.43 -10.79
C ARG A 451 7.48 -13.70 -12.13
N ASP A 452 6.40 -13.85 -12.90
CA ASP A 452 6.28 -13.26 -14.23
C ASP A 452 6.02 -11.73 -14.15
N VAL A 453 5.68 -11.19 -12.98
CA VAL A 453 5.22 -9.79 -12.83
C VAL A 453 5.89 -9.01 -11.69
N VAL A 454 7.06 -9.47 -11.23
CA VAL A 454 7.84 -8.78 -10.19
C VAL A 454 8.35 -7.42 -10.72
N ASN A 455 8.27 -6.39 -9.88
CA ASN A 455 8.73 -5.02 -10.15
C ASN A 455 9.72 -4.55 -9.09
N GLY A 456 10.98 -4.38 -9.48
CA GLY A 456 12.04 -3.98 -8.55
C GLY A 456 12.11 -2.47 -8.29
N SER A 457 11.28 -1.67 -8.96
CA SER A 457 11.18 -0.21 -8.76
C SER A 457 10.10 0.20 -7.76
N ASP A 458 9.39 -0.75 -7.15
CA ASP A 458 8.36 -0.48 -6.16
C ASP A 458 8.96 0.17 -4.89
N PRO A 459 8.57 1.41 -4.53
CA PRO A 459 9.10 2.09 -3.35
C PRO A 459 8.79 1.39 -2.03
N THR A 460 7.81 0.48 -1.99
CA THR A 460 7.49 -0.34 -0.83
C THR A 460 8.66 -1.24 -0.43
N ILE A 461 9.50 -1.65 -1.38
CA ILE A 461 10.71 -2.43 -1.11
C ILE A 461 11.67 -1.62 -0.21
N TYR A 462 11.93 -0.36 -0.57
CA TYR A 462 12.76 0.54 0.25
C TYR A 462 12.14 0.80 1.62
N ARG A 463 10.81 0.99 1.68
CA ARG A 463 10.09 1.22 2.94
C ARG A 463 10.12 0.01 3.87
N ALA A 464 10.03 -1.20 3.33
CA ALA A 464 10.15 -2.46 4.08
C ALA A 464 11.55 -2.63 4.68
N LEU A 465 12.61 -2.33 3.91
CA LEU A 465 13.98 -2.31 4.43
C LEU A 465 14.16 -1.33 5.60
N ALA A 466 13.47 -0.17 5.56
CA ALA A 466 13.51 0.81 6.63
C ALA A 466 12.87 0.32 7.95
N GLY A 467 12.09 -0.77 7.91
CA GLY A 467 11.57 -1.51 9.06
C GLY A 467 12.39 -2.74 9.44
N GLY A 468 13.44 -3.07 8.68
CA GLY A 468 14.29 -4.25 8.89
C GLY A 468 13.86 -5.51 8.14
N THR A 469 12.85 -5.44 7.27
CA THR A 469 12.46 -6.56 6.40
C THR A 469 13.38 -6.64 5.20
N THR A 470 14.00 -7.80 4.96
CA THR A 470 14.98 -8.01 3.88
C THR A 470 14.52 -9.01 2.83
N THR A 471 13.57 -9.88 3.18
CA THR A 471 13.06 -10.95 2.31
C THR A 471 11.54 -10.99 2.38
N ALA A 472 10.87 -11.27 1.27
CA ALA A 472 9.43 -11.47 1.26
C ALA A 472 8.99 -12.58 0.28
N ARG A 473 7.94 -13.33 0.65
CA ARG A 473 7.19 -14.18 -0.28
C ARG A 473 6.04 -13.38 -0.88
N LEU A 474 6.09 -13.21 -2.19
CA LEU A 474 5.01 -12.61 -2.97
C LEU A 474 3.99 -13.68 -3.35
N LEU A 475 2.74 -13.46 -2.96
CA LEU A 475 1.63 -14.39 -3.21
C LEU A 475 0.60 -13.78 -4.16
N HIS A 476 -0.04 -14.66 -4.93
CA HIS A 476 -1.32 -14.36 -5.53
C HIS A 476 -2.35 -14.01 -4.43
N GLY A 477 -3.34 -13.18 -4.74
CA GLY A 477 -4.40 -12.82 -3.80
C GLY A 477 -5.38 -13.96 -3.50
N SER A 478 -6.43 -13.66 -2.74
CA SER A 478 -7.39 -14.64 -2.20
C SER A 478 -8.72 -14.74 -2.96
N ALA A 479 -8.80 -14.24 -4.20
CA ALA A 479 -10.05 -14.29 -4.95
C ALA A 479 -10.43 -15.71 -5.45
N ASN A 480 -9.49 -16.64 -5.52
CA ASN A 480 -9.61 -17.92 -6.22
C ASN A 480 -9.50 -19.09 -5.23
N THR A 481 -10.26 -20.16 -5.44
CA THR A 481 -10.10 -21.39 -4.64
C THR A 481 -8.67 -21.93 -4.76
N ILE A 482 -8.17 -22.01 -5.99
CA ILE A 482 -6.78 -22.32 -6.33
C ILE A 482 -6.27 -21.15 -7.17
N GLY A 483 -5.47 -20.29 -6.55
CA GLY A 483 -4.81 -19.14 -7.18
C GLY A 483 -3.49 -19.51 -7.84
N GLY A 484 -2.62 -18.52 -8.03
CA GLY A 484 -1.34 -18.66 -8.72
C GLY A 484 -0.16 -19.11 -7.84
N GLN A 485 0.93 -19.44 -8.53
CA GLN A 485 2.22 -19.82 -7.96
C GLN A 485 2.98 -18.62 -7.37
N ASP A 486 3.60 -18.84 -6.21
CA ASP A 486 4.31 -17.82 -5.44
C ASP A 486 5.75 -17.59 -5.93
N VAL A 487 6.41 -16.57 -5.39
CA VAL A 487 7.85 -16.33 -5.55
C VAL A 487 8.42 -15.70 -4.27
N VAL A 488 9.68 -16.00 -3.95
CA VAL A 488 10.41 -15.35 -2.85
C VAL A 488 11.41 -14.37 -3.45
N ILE A 489 11.46 -13.16 -2.89
CA ILE A 489 12.38 -12.10 -3.31
C ILE A 489 13.26 -11.62 -2.15
N LYS A 490 14.51 -11.26 -2.45
CA LYS A 490 15.33 -10.39 -1.60
C LYS A 490 15.06 -8.94 -1.98
N LEU A 491 14.90 -8.08 -0.99
CA LEU A 491 14.40 -6.70 -1.15
C LEU A 491 15.51 -5.75 -1.62
N ARG A 492 15.98 -5.90 -2.85
CA ARG A 492 17.02 -5.04 -3.47
C ARG A 492 16.39 -3.92 -4.29
N TYR A 493 15.93 -2.86 -3.61
CA TYR A 493 15.25 -1.73 -4.25
C TYR A 493 16.09 -1.14 -5.39
N GLY A 494 15.44 -0.92 -6.55
CA GLY A 494 16.06 -0.31 -7.71
C GLY A 494 16.77 -1.30 -8.65
N GLU A 495 16.92 -2.58 -8.31
CA GLU A 495 17.38 -3.63 -9.24
C GLU A 495 16.23 -4.14 -10.12
N ALA A 496 16.52 -4.84 -11.22
CA ALA A 496 15.47 -5.37 -12.11
C ALA A 496 14.66 -6.46 -11.39
N GLY A 497 13.34 -6.48 -11.56
CA GLY A 497 12.43 -7.40 -10.83
C GLY A 497 12.84 -8.87 -10.89
N ARG A 498 13.40 -9.30 -12.02
CA ARG A 498 13.97 -10.64 -12.24
C ARG A 498 15.16 -10.98 -11.32
N ASP A 499 15.95 -9.99 -10.93
CA ASP A 499 17.20 -10.15 -10.16
C ASP A 499 16.94 -10.10 -8.64
N LEU A 500 15.73 -9.69 -8.25
CA LEU A 500 15.25 -9.79 -6.86
C LEU A 500 14.85 -11.22 -6.50
N ILE A 501 14.53 -12.06 -7.48
CA ILE A 501 14.03 -13.43 -7.27
C ILE A 501 15.11 -14.29 -6.64
N LEU A 502 14.80 -14.86 -5.47
CA LEU A 502 15.65 -15.83 -4.80
C LEU A 502 15.43 -17.21 -5.43
N ASN A 503 16.36 -17.60 -6.31
CA ASN A 503 16.41 -18.94 -6.88
C ASN A 503 17.18 -19.88 -5.94
N ASP A 504 16.54 -20.98 -5.52
CA ASP A 504 17.14 -22.05 -4.72
C ASP A 504 16.37 -23.35 -5.00
N ASP A 505 17.05 -24.39 -5.49
CA ASP A 505 16.41 -25.66 -5.85
C ASP A 505 15.87 -26.42 -4.63
N ARG A 506 16.37 -26.12 -3.42
CA ARG A 506 15.87 -26.71 -2.17
C ARG A 506 14.56 -26.05 -1.73
N ARG A 507 14.28 -24.83 -2.20
CA ARG A 507 13.08 -24.09 -1.84
C ARG A 507 11.88 -24.65 -2.61
N PRO A 508 10.84 -25.17 -1.92
CA PRO A 508 9.66 -25.67 -2.60
C PRO A 508 8.92 -24.55 -3.34
N GLN A 509 8.47 -24.85 -4.57
CA GLN A 509 7.52 -23.98 -5.27
C GLN A 509 6.17 -24.03 -4.53
N GLY A 510 5.59 -22.87 -4.24
CA GLY A 510 4.28 -22.76 -3.61
C GLY A 510 3.17 -22.37 -4.58
N VAL A 511 1.93 -22.65 -4.20
CA VAL A 511 0.71 -22.14 -4.84
C VAL A 511 -0.25 -21.59 -3.79
N LYS A 512 -0.88 -20.45 -4.09
CA LYS A 512 -1.88 -19.86 -3.21
C LYS A 512 -3.21 -20.57 -3.34
N PHE A 513 -3.76 -21.04 -2.24
CA PHE A 513 -5.16 -21.43 -2.12
C PHE A 513 -5.92 -20.33 -1.36
N ALA A 514 -7.24 -20.28 -1.51
CA ALA A 514 -8.07 -19.47 -0.63
C ALA A 514 -9.39 -20.15 -0.31
N LEU A 515 -9.85 -19.91 0.92
CA LEU A 515 -11.10 -20.37 1.48
C LEU A 515 -11.97 -19.17 1.89
N GLY A 516 -13.14 -19.45 2.44
CA GLY A 516 -13.97 -18.46 3.13
C GLY A 516 -14.63 -17.43 2.22
N GLU A 517 -15.00 -16.30 2.82
CA GLU A 517 -15.84 -15.26 2.21
C GLU A 517 -15.25 -14.68 0.92
N ASN A 518 -13.92 -14.57 0.85
CA ASN A 518 -13.23 -13.98 -0.30
C ASN A 518 -13.48 -14.74 -1.61
N VAL A 519 -13.61 -16.06 -1.53
CA VAL A 519 -13.96 -16.91 -2.67
C VAL A 519 -15.47 -16.89 -2.89
N THR A 520 -16.27 -17.06 -1.84
CA THR A 520 -17.71 -17.29 -1.97
C THR A 520 -18.54 -16.05 -2.30
N ARG A 521 -18.02 -14.84 -2.04
CA ARG A 521 -18.75 -13.57 -2.32
C ARG A 521 -18.82 -13.20 -3.80
N ARG A 522 -18.19 -13.98 -4.69
CA ARG A 522 -18.03 -13.65 -6.12
C ARG A 522 -19.21 -14.16 -6.94
N ASN A 523 -20.18 -13.29 -7.20
CA ASN A 523 -21.27 -13.60 -8.12
C ASN A 523 -20.76 -13.81 -9.56
N GLY A 524 -21.33 -14.78 -10.28
CA GLY A 524 -21.03 -15.02 -11.71
C GLY A 524 -20.06 -16.17 -12.01
N ARG A 525 -19.50 -16.85 -10.99
CA ARG A 525 -18.75 -18.11 -11.19
C ARG A 525 -18.87 -19.07 -9.99
N PHE A 526 -18.71 -20.37 -10.22
CA PHE A 526 -18.64 -21.37 -9.15
C PHE A 526 -17.25 -21.34 -8.48
N PRO A 527 -17.12 -21.52 -7.15
CA PRO A 527 -18.17 -21.73 -6.14
C PRO A 527 -18.61 -20.46 -5.38
N ASN A 528 -19.87 -20.45 -4.92
CA ASN A 528 -20.46 -19.38 -4.09
C ASN A 528 -20.73 -19.81 -2.63
N THR A 529 -20.29 -21.00 -2.23
CA THR A 529 -20.50 -21.55 -0.88
C THR A 529 -19.24 -22.27 -0.39
N ARG A 530 -19.06 -22.39 0.94
CA ARG A 530 -17.93 -23.15 1.52
C ARG A 530 -17.95 -24.63 1.11
N MET A 531 -19.13 -25.24 0.96
CA MET A 531 -19.27 -26.60 0.41
C MET A 531 -18.78 -26.68 -1.04
N GLY A 532 -19.09 -25.66 -1.85
CA GLY A 532 -18.59 -25.57 -3.21
C GLY A 532 -17.07 -25.41 -3.28
N VAL A 533 -16.44 -24.79 -2.28
CA VAL A 533 -14.97 -24.70 -2.18
C VAL A 533 -14.36 -26.09 -2.02
N GLU A 534 -14.86 -26.92 -1.10
CA GLU A 534 -14.41 -28.32 -0.95
C GLU A 534 -14.54 -29.07 -2.28
N ALA A 535 -15.74 -29.06 -2.87
CA ALA A 535 -15.99 -29.75 -4.14
C ALA A 535 -15.09 -29.25 -5.29
N THR A 536 -14.73 -27.96 -5.29
CA THR A 536 -13.80 -27.40 -6.29
C THR A 536 -12.40 -27.96 -6.11
N ILE A 537 -11.92 -28.06 -4.86
CA ILE A 537 -10.58 -28.60 -4.56
C ILE A 537 -10.52 -30.08 -4.93
N GLU A 538 -11.51 -30.88 -4.55
CA GLU A 538 -11.53 -32.32 -4.86
C GLU A 538 -11.54 -32.57 -6.37
N ARG A 539 -12.39 -31.87 -7.12
CA ARG A 539 -12.44 -31.98 -8.59
C ARG A 539 -11.09 -31.63 -9.21
N ALA A 540 -10.43 -30.56 -8.73
CA ALA A 540 -9.13 -30.15 -9.23
C ALA A 540 -8.03 -31.20 -8.93
N PHE A 541 -8.09 -31.85 -7.77
CA PHE A 541 -7.16 -32.94 -7.44
C PHE A 541 -7.40 -34.18 -8.31
N GLU A 542 -8.66 -34.56 -8.55
CA GLU A 542 -8.98 -35.66 -9.46
C GLU A 542 -8.60 -35.36 -10.92
N GLU A 543 -8.81 -34.12 -11.39
CA GLU A 543 -8.31 -33.66 -12.69
C GLU A 543 -6.77 -33.75 -12.78
N GLY A 544 -6.06 -33.36 -11.72
CA GLY A 544 -4.61 -33.50 -11.63
C GLY A 544 -4.14 -34.96 -11.66
N ARG A 545 -4.82 -35.86 -10.94
CA ARG A 545 -4.54 -37.31 -10.98
C ARG A 545 -4.78 -37.90 -12.37
N ALA A 546 -5.90 -37.57 -12.99
CA ALA A 546 -6.24 -38.03 -14.34
C ALA A 546 -5.20 -37.55 -15.37
N TYR A 547 -4.76 -36.29 -15.26
CA TYR A 547 -3.73 -35.75 -16.12
C TYR A 547 -2.37 -36.44 -15.92
N LYS A 548 -1.98 -36.72 -14.67
CA LYS A 548 -0.76 -37.47 -14.36
C LYS A 548 -0.80 -38.87 -14.96
N ALA A 549 -1.90 -39.61 -14.75
CA ALA A 549 -2.08 -40.96 -15.29
C ALA A 549 -2.03 -40.99 -16.83
N LEU A 550 -2.59 -39.98 -17.51
CA LEU A 550 -2.52 -39.84 -18.97
C LEU A 550 -1.06 -39.73 -19.46
N TRP A 551 -0.23 -38.92 -18.79
CA TRP A 551 1.18 -38.78 -19.14
C TRP A 551 2.01 -40.01 -18.79
N GLU A 552 1.75 -40.66 -17.66
CA GLU A 552 2.42 -41.90 -17.27
C GLU A 552 2.14 -43.04 -18.26
N ASP A 553 0.89 -43.22 -18.72
CA ASP A 553 0.54 -44.18 -19.77
C ASP A 553 1.29 -43.87 -21.08
N TYR A 554 1.27 -42.60 -21.50
CA TYR A 554 2.00 -42.17 -22.69
C TYR A 554 3.50 -42.50 -22.60
N GLN A 555 4.16 -42.16 -21.49
CA GLN A 555 5.59 -42.42 -21.32
C GLN A 555 5.89 -43.93 -21.27
N ALA A 556 5.06 -44.73 -20.60
CA ALA A 556 5.22 -46.17 -20.52
C ALA A 556 5.09 -46.83 -21.90
N ARG A 557 4.13 -46.40 -22.73
CA ARG A 557 3.94 -46.91 -24.09
C ARG A 557 5.01 -46.42 -25.05
N LYS A 558 5.43 -45.16 -24.94
CA LYS A 558 6.57 -44.62 -25.67
C LYS A 558 7.86 -45.39 -25.35
N ALA A 559 8.09 -45.75 -24.10
CA ALA A 559 9.23 -46.56 -23.68
C ALA A 559 9.22 -47.98 -24.28
N LYS A 560 8.03 -48.51 -24.66
CA LYS A 560 7.87 -49.76 -25.41
C LYS A 560 8.09 -49.61 -26.92
N GLY A 561 8.46 -48.41 -27.40
CA GLY A 561 8.68 -48.12 -28.81
C GLY A 561 7.40 -47.81 -29.59
N GLU A 562 6.26 -47.60 -28.92
CA GLU A 562 5.04 -47.16 -29.60
C GLU A 562 5.20 -45.71 -30.12
N ASP A 563 4.95 -45.54 -31.41
CA ASP A 563 4.96 -44.24 -32.10
C ASP A 563 3.61 -43.54 -31.89
N LEU A 564 3.51 -42.77 -30.81
CA LEU A 564 2.28 -42.11 -30.34
C LEU A 564 2.42 -40.58 -30.37
N LEU A 565 1.33 -39.89 -30.71
CA LEU A 565 1.21 -38.45 -30.49
C LEU A 565 1.24 -38.17 -28.97
N PRO A 566 2.13 -37.29 -28.45
CA PRO A 566 2.11 -36.88 -27.05
C PRO A 566 0.75 -36.29 -26.66
N PRO A 567 0.29 -36.45 -25.41
CA PRO A 567 -0.86 -35.69 -24.92
C PRO A 567 -0.63 -34.18 -25.00
N ARG A 568 -1.71 -33.39 -25.21
CA ARG A 568 -1.64 -31.92 -25.14
C ARG A 568 -1.12 -31.49 -23.77
N ARG A 569 -0.12 -30.62 -23.76
CA ARG A 569 0.33 -29.96 -22.54
C ARG A 569 -0.68 -28.90 -22.11
N ASP A 570 -1.16 -29.00 -20.88
CA ASP A 570 -2.07 -28.02 -20.26
C ASP A 570 -1.45 -27.55 -18.96
N LEU A 571 -1.04 -26.28 -18.91
CA LEU A 571 -0.28 -25.73 -17.79
C LEU A 571 -1.08 -25.72 -16.49
N ARG A 572 -2.41 -25.63 -16.57
CA ARG A 572 -3.27 -25.70 -15.40
C ARG A 572 -3.27 -27.11 -14.84
N LEU A 573 -3.55 -28.09 -15.69
CA LEU A 573 -3.59 -29.51 -15.29
C LEU A 573 -2.20 -30.01 -14.86
N GLU A 574 -1.13 -29.54 -15.49
CA GLU A 574 0.26 -29.83 -15.10
C GLU A 574 0.55 -29.28 -13.70
N ALA A 575 0.12 -28.04 -13.40
CA ALA A 575 0.27 -27.48 -12.06
C ALA A 575 -0.58 -28.25 -11.02
N LEU A 576 -1.82 -28.66 -11.35
CA LEU A 576 -2.65 -29.49 -10.48
C LEU A 576 -2.03 -30.87 -10.22
N ALA A 577 -1.52 -31.54 -11.24
CA ALA A 577 -0.81 -32.81 -11.11
C ALA A 577 0.41 -32.67 -10.18
N ARG A 578 1.17 -31.58 -10.30
CA ARG A 578 2.32 -31.28 -9.44
C ARG A 578 1.93 -30.94 -7.99
N ILE A 579 0.74 -30.37 -7.77
CA ILE A 579 0.19 -30.16 -6.42
C ILE A 579 -0.16 -31.50 -5.79
N VAL A 580 -0.84 -32.40 -6.53
CA VAL A 580 -1.19 -33.74 -6.06
C VAL A 580 0.05 -34.57 -5.74
N ASP A 581 1.10 -34.45 -6.55
CA ASP A 581 2.41 -35.08 -6.33
C ASP A 581 3.22 -34.46 -5.18
N GLY A 582 2.78 -33.30 -4.68
CA GLY A 582 3.45 -32.57 -3.62
C GLY A 582 4.72 -31.82 -4.05
N SER A 583 5.02 -31.73 -5.36
CA SER A 583 6.15 -30.93 -5.87
C SER A 583 5.83 -29.43 -5.93
N ILE A 584 4.55 -29.06 -5.94
CA ILE A 584 4.06 -27.72 -5.63
C ILE A 584 3.32 -27.76 -4.28
N LYS A 585 3.70 -26.89 -3.36
CA LYS A 585 3.21 -26.85 -1.98
C LYS A 585 2.02 -25.91 -1.81
N ILE A 586 1.04 -26.33 -1.01
CA ILE A 586 -0.19 -25.54 -0.76
C ILE A 586 0.06 -24.49 0.33
N HIS A 587 -0.19 -23.22 0.00
CA HIS A 587 -0.24 -22.10 0.95
C HIS A 587 -1.65 -21.51 0.95
N SER A 588 -2.45 -21.74 1.99
CA SER A 588 -3.89 -21.44 1.93
C SER A 588 -4.32 -20.25 2.78
N HIS A 589 -4.95 -19.26 2.17
CA HIS A 589 -5.71 -18.24 2.90
C HIS A 589 -6.92 -18.88 3.58
N CYS A 590 -7.03 -18.72 4.89
CA CYS A 590 -8.15 -19.20 5.68
C CYS A 590 -8.36 -18.30 6.91
N TYR A 591 -9.62 -18.12 7.29
CA TYR A 591 -9.96 -17.38 8.51
C TYR A 591 -10.58 -18.28 9.56
N ARG A 592 -11.71 -18.91 9.24
CA ARG A 592 -12.47 -19.70 10.20
C ARG A 592 -11.89 -21.10 10.43
N SER A 593 -12.17 -21.63 11.61
CA SER A 593 -11.72 -22.94 12.06
C SER A 593 -12.33 -24.11 11.28
N ASP A 594 -13.59 -24.01 10.86
CA ASP A 594 -14.28 -25.05 10.09
C ASP A 594 -13.70 -25.23 8.68
N GLU A 595 -13.35 -24.13 8.01
CA GLU A 595 -12.72 -24.17 6.69
C GLU A 595 -11.25 -24.62 6.75
N ILE A 596 -10.52 -24.24 7.81
CA ILE A 596 -9.18 -24.81 8.09
C ILE A 596 -9.29 -26.33 8.20
N LEU A 597 -10.20 -26.82 9.04
CA LEU A 597 -10.35 -28.25 9.28
C LEU A 597 -10.79 -29.02 8.03
N MET A 598 -11.70 -28.45 7.24
CA MET A 598 -12.09 -29.00 5.93
C MET A 598 -10.88 -29.19 5.03
N LEU A 599 -10.04 -28.15 4.84
CA LEU A 599 -8.88 -28.25 3.96
C LEU A 599 -7.88 -29.30 4.44
N LEU A 600 -7.60 -29.36 5.75
CA LEU A 600 -6.68 -30.36 6.31
C LEU A 600 -7.18 -31.79 6.05
N ARG A 601 -8.48 -32.04 6.25
CA ARG A 601 -9.10 -33.35 5.98
C ARG A 601 -9.08 -33.72 4.50
N VAL A 602 -9.46 -32.78 3.62
CA VAL A 602 -9.39 -32.99 2.16
C VAL A 602 -7.96 -33.31 1.76
N ALA A 603 -6.98 -32.53 2.20
CA ALA A 603 -5.58 -32.78 1.87
C ALA A 603 -5.13 -34.16 2.37
N GLN A 604 -5.53 -34.56 3.57
CA GLN A 604 -5.23 -35.88 4.14
C GLN A 604 -5.83 -37.03 3.31
N ARG A 605 -7.08 -36.93 2.84
CA ARG A 605 -7.72 -37.94 1.96
C ARG A 605 -6.95 -38.19 0.67
N TYR A 606 -6.20 -37.19 0.20
CA TYR A 606 -5.41 -37.26 -1.03
C TYR A 606 -3.93 -37.54 -0.79
N GLY A 607 -3.49 -37.66 0.48
CA GLY A 607 -2.07 -37.83 0.84
C GLY A 607 -1.23 -36.56 0.64
N ILE A 608 -1.86 -35.38 0.62
CA ILE A 608 -1.22 -34.09 0.33
C ILE A 608 -0.96 -33.34 1.65
N ARG A 609 0.24 -32.78 1.80
CA ARG A 609 0.56 -31.88 2.91
C ARG A 609 0.28 -30.43 2.52
N VAL A 610 -0.65 -29.79 3.24
CA VAL A 610 -0.69 -28.32 3.33
C VAL A 610 0.58 -27.81 4.00
N GLN A 611 1.36 -26.99 3.28
CA GLN A 611 2.66 -26.48 3.77
C GLN A 611 2.47 -25.35 4.78
N SER A 612 1.55 -24.43 4.47
CA SER A 612 1.23 -23.34 5.39
C SER A 612 -0.21 -22.88 5.24
N LEU A 613 -0.78 -22.46 6.35
CA LEU A 613 -2.02 -21.71 6.43
C LEU A 613 -1.67 -20.22 6.56
N GLN A 614 -2.45 -19.37 5.92
CA GLN A 614 -2.26 -17.93 5.82
C GLN A 614 -3.44 -17.21 6.49
N HIS A 615 -3.15 -16.13 7.20
CA HIS A 615 -4.04 -15.37 8.10
C HIS A 615 -4.45 -16.15 9.35
N VAL A 616 -5.09 -17.32 9.20
CA VAL A 616 -5.29 -18.31 10.27
C VAL A 616 -5.96 -17.73 11.52
N LEU A 617 -6.91 -16.82 11.35
CA LEU A 617 -7.43 -15.98 12.45
C LEU A 617 -8.16 -16.78 13.54
N GLU A 618 -8.83 -17.88 13.19
CA GLU A 618 -9.41 -18.83 14.13
C GLU A 618 -8.57 -20.11 14.32
N GLY A 619 -7.29 -20.09 13.93
CA GLY A 619 -6.42 -21.26 14.07
C GLY A 619 -6.33 -21.77 15.50
N TYR A 620 -6.36 -20.87 16.47
CA TYR A 620 -6.37 -21.18 17.90
C TYR A 620 -7.50 -22.13 18.32
N LYS A 621 -8.63 -22.15 17.60
CA LYS A 621 -9.75 -23.07 17.88
C LYS A 621 -9.42 -24.52 17.49
N VAL A 622 -8.54 -24.70 16.50
CA VAL A 622 -8.10 -25.99 15.92
C VAL A 622 -6.57 -26.14 15.93
N ALA A 623 -5.91 -25.58 16.96
CA ALA A 623 -4.46 -25.49 17.03
C ALA A 623 -3.79 -26.87 17.10
N ALA A 624 -4.42 -27.82 17.81
CA ALA A 624 -3.95 -29.19 17.91
C ALA A 624 -3.97 -29.90 16.55
N GLU A 625 -4.99 -29.67 15.74
CA GLU A 625 -5.13 -30.23 14.39
C GLU A 625 -4.10 -29.65 13.42
N ILE A 626 -3.85 -28.33 13.47
CA ILE A 626 -2.82 -27.67 12.67
C ILE A 626 -1.43 -28.24 13.02
N ALA A 627 -1.13 -28.36 14.31
CA ALA A 627 0.14 -28.92 14.79
C ALA A 627 0.30 -30.39 14.38
N ALA A 628 -0.75 -31.20 14.52
CA ALA A 628 -0.74 -32.62 14.14
C ALA A 628 -0.56 -32.83 12.63
N HIS A 629 -1.13 -31.95 11.80
CA HIS A 629 -0.92 -31.98 10.34
C HIS A 629 0.50 -31.54 9.95
N GLY A 630 1.15 -30.71 10.78
CA GLY A 630 2.46 -30.13 10.51
C GLY A 630 2.43 -28.94 9.54
N ALA A 631 1.30 -28.27 9.38
CA ALA A 631 1.22 -27.02 8.62
C ALA A 631 1.81 -25.86 9.42
N SER A 632 2.57 -24.99 8.77
CA SER A 632 2.97 -23.71 9.39
C SER A 632 1.78 -22.74 9.39
N ALA A 633 1.73 -21.81 10.34
CA ALA A 633 0.66 -20.83 10.47
C ALA A 633 1.23 -19.41 10.38
N SER A 634 1.01 -18.75 9.24
CA SER A 634 1.37 -17.35 9.01
C SER A 634 0.18 -16.46 9.35
N THR A 635 0.21 -15.76 10.49
CA THR A 635 -0.93 -15.01 11.05
C THR A 635 -0.63 -13.53 11.28
N PHE A 636 -1.66 -12.76 11.61
CA PHE A 636 -1.54 -11.37 12.05
C PHE A 636 -1.38 -11.32 13.57
N SER A 637 -0.79 -10.25 14.10
CA SER A 637 -0.68 -10.09 15.57
C SER A 637 -2.05 -9.85 16.23
N ASP A 638 -2.92 -9.03 15.62
CA ASP A 638 -4.14 -8.56 16.30
C ASP A 638 -5.29 -8.10 15.37
N TRP A 639 -5.25 -8.37 14.06
CA TRP A 639 -6.31 -7.96 13.12
C TRP A 639 -7.62 -8.71 13.40
N TRP A 640 -8.72 -7.97 13.53
CA TRP A 640 -10.04 -8.54 13.86
C TRP A 640 -11.19 -7.63 13.40
N ALA A 641 -12.41 -8.16 13.37
CA ALA A 641 -13.68 -7.46 13.12
C ALA A 641 -13.82 -6.61 11.84
N TYR A 642 -12.86 -6.64 10.91
CA TYR A 642 -13.02 -6.04 9.58
C TYR A 642 -13.92 -6.86 8.65
N LYS A 643 -14.23 -8.10 9.06
CA LYS A 643 -15.19 -9.00 8.43
C LYS A 643 -15.90 -9.86 9.45
N ILE A 644 -17.05 -10.41 9.08
CA ILE A 644 -17.74 -11.38 9.92
C ILE A 644 -16.90 -12.64 10.18
N GLU A 645 -16.13 -13.11 9.19
CA GLU A 645 -15.19 -14.24 9.35
C GLU A 645 -13.96 -13.93 10.22
N ALA A 646 -13.72 -12.64 10.51
CA ALA A 646 -12.62 -12.16 11.36
C ALA A 646 -13.09 -11.62 12.72
N TYR A 647 -14.38 -11.73 13.04
CA TYR A 647 -14.95 -11.19 14.28
C TYR A 647 -14.49 -11.96 15.54
N ASP A 648 -14.16 -13.25 15.38
CA ASP A 648 -13.61 -14.11 16.43
C ASP A 648 -12.08 -14.18 16.42
N ALA A 649 -11.41 -13.37 15.60
CA ALA A 649 -9.95 -13.28 15.64
C ALA A 649 -9.50 -12.71 16.98
N ILE A 650 -8.44 -13.29 17.56
CA ILE A 650 -7.90 -12.84 18.86
C ILE A 650 -6.38 -12.68 18.78
N PRO A 651 -5.79 -11.70 19.49
CA PRO A 651 -4.35 -11.50 19.49
C PRO A 651 -3.57 -12.64 20.18
N PHE A 652 -4.25 -13.48 20.97
CA PHE A 652 -3.68 -14.68 21.57
C PHE A 652 -3.55 -15.87 20.60
N ASN A 653 -3.93 -15.71 19.32
CA ASN A 653 -3.96 -16.79 18.34
C ASN A 653 -2.57 -17.42 18.14
N ALA A 654 -1.56 -16.59 17.91
CA ALA A 654 -0.18 -17.03 17.73
C ALA A 654 0.38 -17.74 18.98
N ALA A 655 0.04 -17.25 20.18
CA ALA A 655 0.46 -17.88 21.43
C ALA A 655 -0.12 -19.30 21.58
N LEU A 656 -1.41 -19.50 21.32
CA LEU A 656 -2.04 -20.83 21.39
C LEU A 656 -1.54 -21.79 20.31
N LEU A 657 -1.30 -21.30 19.09
CA LEU A 657 -0.70 -22.11 18.03
C LEU A 657 0.71 -22.56 18.42
N THR A 658 1.50 -21.66 19.01
CA THR A 658 2.83 -21.96 19.53
C THR A 658 2.77 -22.97 20.68
N GLU A 659 1.86 -22.78 21.64
CA GLU A 659 1.64 -23.72 22.74
C GLU A 659 1.23 -25.12 22.22
N ALA A 660 0.46 -25.18 21.13
CA ALA A 660 0.08 -26.45 20.49
C ALA A 660 1.25 -27.14 19.75
N GLY A 661 2.37 -26.45 19.52
CA GLY A 661 3.52 -26.97 18.77
C GLY A 661 3.47 -26.68 17.26
N ALA A 662 2.57 -25.80 16.80
CA ALA A 662 2.58 -25.35 15.42
C ALA A 662 3.72 -24.35 15.18
N ARG A 663 4.30 -24.37 13.97
CA ARG A 663 5.25 -23.33 13.54
C ARG A 663 4.48 -22.06 13.20
N VAL A 664 4.73 -20.98 13.93
CA VAL A 664 4.02 -19.70 13.75
C VAL A 664 4.94 -18.66 13.12
N CYS A 665 4.41 -17.93 12.15
CA CYS A 665 5.03 -16.77 11.51
C CYS A 665 4.11 -15.55 11.70
N ILE A 666 4.66 -14.38 12.02
CA ILE A 666 3.92 -13.11 12.00
C ILE A 666 4.21 -12.43 10.66
N LYS A 667 3.15 -12.11 9.90
CA LYS A 667 3.24 -11.59 8.53
C LYS A 667 2.49 -10.27 8.33
N SER A 668 2.75 -9.60 7.21
CA SER A 668 2.18 -8.25 6.97
C SER A 668 0.85 -8.25 6.22
N ASP A 669 0.78 -8.89 5.04
CA ASP A 669 -0.28 -8.69 4.03
C ASP A 669 -0.65 -7.21 3.81
N SER A 670 0.34 -6.32 3.96
CA SER A 670 0.15 -4.87 3.95
C SER A 670 1.45 -4.17 3.63
N GLU A 671 1.38 -3.23 2.67
CA GLU A 671 2.49 -2.35 2.29
C GLU A 671 2.97 -1.46 3.44
N GLU A 672 2.15 -1.27 4.47
CA GLU A 672 2.52 -0.54 5.68
C GLU A 672 3.00 -1.47 6.80
N LEU A 673 2.27 -2.55 7.08
CA LEU A 673 2.58 -3.42 8.23
C LEU A 673 3.93 -4.15 8.06
N VAL A 674 4.39 -4.34 6.81
CA VAL A 674 5.70 -4.93 6.48
C VAL A 674 6.88 -4.16 7.10
N ARG A 675 6.65 -2.92 7.52
CA ARG A 675 7.63 -2.01 8.14
C ARG A 675 7.70 -2.15 9.66
N HIS A 676 6.78 -2.92 10.26
CA HIS A 676 6.55 -2.99 11.71
C HIS A 676 6.51 -4.41 12.25
N LEU A 677 6.96 -5.42 11.48
CA LEU A 677 6.89 -6.83 11.88
C LEU A 677 7.61 -7.11 13.21
N ASN A 678 8.64 -6.34 13.55
CA ASN A 678 9.28 -6.35 14.87
C ASN A 678 8.31 -5.97 16.01
N LEU A 679 7.53 -4.90 15.85
CA LEU A 679 6.53 -4.48 16.84
C LEU A 679 5.37 -5.47 16.90
N GLU A 680 4.96 -6.02 15.76
CA GLU A 680 3.92 -7.05 15.69
C GLU A 680 4.32 -8.34 16.41
N ALA A 681 5.60 -8.71 16.34
CA ALA A 681 6.15 -9.82 17.13
C ALA A 681 6.28 -9.48 18.62
N ALA A 682 6.68 -8.25 18.96
CA ALA A 682 6.78 -7.80 20.36
C ALA A 682 5.44 -7.90 21.11
N LYS A 683 4.31 -7.65 20.42
CA LYS A 683 2.95 -7.83 20.97
C LYS A 683 2.70 -9.26 21.47
N MET A 684 3.37 -10.28 20.93
CA MET A 684 3.19 -11.67 21.36
C MET A 684 3.68 -11.90 22.80
N MET A 685 4.61 -11.06 23.28
CA MET A 685 5.05 -11.09 24.66
C MET A 685 3.93 -10.64 25.60
N LYS A 686 3.18 -9.61 25.21
CA LYS A 686 1.98 -9.14 25.92
C LYS A 686 0.83 -10.15 25.82
N TYR A 687 0.58 -10.69 24.63
CA TYR A 687 -0.54 -11.60 24.38
C TYR A 687 -0.12 -13.06 24.53
N GLY A 688 -0.36 -13.62 25.71
CA GLY A 688 -0.12 -15.03 25.99
C GLY A 688 1.29 -15.33 26.50
N GLY A 689 2.09 -14.31 26.84
CA GLY A 689 3.37 -14.47 27.52
C GLY A 689 4.43 -15.18 26.68
N VAL A 690 4.40 -15.02 25.35
CA VAL A 690 5.36 -15.68 24.47
C VAL A 690 6.79 -15.21 24.80
N PRO A 691 7.75 -16.12 25.06
CA PRO A 691 9.13 -15.72 25.33
C PRO A 691 9.76 -14.97 24.15
N GLU A 692 10.65 -14.03 24.46
CA GLU A 692 11.34 -13.18 23.47
C GLU A 692 11.94 -14.00 22.32
N ALA A 693 12.71 -15.04 22.65
CA ALA A 693 13.34 -15.90 21.65
C ALA A 693 12.32 -16.49 20.65
N LYS A 694 11.13 -16.89 21.12
CA LYS A 694 10.06 -17.40 20.26
C LYS A 694 9.40 -16.30 19.44
N ALA A 695 9.22 -15.12 20.00
CA ALA A 695 8.72 -13.98 19.24
C ALA A 695 9.70 -13.55 18.13
N LEU A 696 11.02 -13.57 18.38
CA LEU A 696 12.04 -13.32 17.36
C LEU A 696 12.00 -14.38 16.25
N GLU A 697 11.92 -15.66 16.61
CA GLU A 697 11.78 -16.76 15.64
C GLU A 697 10.58 -16.56 14.69
N MET A 698 9.46 -15.98 15.16
CA MET A 698 8.24 -15.78 14.35
C MET A 698 8.41 -14.83 13.15
N ILE A 699 9.47 -14.02 13.13
CA ILE A 699 9.73 -13.05 12.05
C ILE A 699 11.07 -13.30 11.33
N THR A 700 11.84 -14.29 11.77
CA THR A 700 13.12 -14.67 11.14
C THR A 700 13.18 -16.18 10.85
N LEU A 701 13.47 -17.02 11.84
CA LEU A 701 13.78 -18.44 11.65
C LEU A 701 12.55 -19.28 11.23
N ASN A 702 11.37 -19.02 11.80
CA ASN A 702 10.15 -19.74 11.44
C ASN A 702 9.70 -19.41 10.00
N PRO A 703 9.68 -18.15 9.56
CA PRO A 703 9.56 -17.81 8.14
C PRO A 703 10.56 -18.53 7.24
N ALA A 704 11.85 -18.56 7.61
CA ALA A 704 12.87 -19.24 6.82
C ALA A 704 12.56 -20.75 6.67
N ARG A 705 12.17 -21.41 7.77
CA ARG A 705 11.72 -22.82 7.78
C ARG A 705 10.43 -23.05 6.99
N GLU A 706 9.47 -22.13 7.06
CA GLU A 706 8.24 -22.22 6.27
C GLU A 706 8.55 -22.21 4.77
N LEU A 707 9.54 -21.41 4.36
CA LEU A 707 10.00 -21.24 2.98
C LEU A 707 11.04 -22.30 2.53
N GLY A 708 11.55 -23.15 3.43
CA GLY A 708 12.62 -24.11 3.14
C GLY A 708 13.96 -23.43 2.84
N LEU A 709 14.26 -22.34 3.55
CA LEU A 709 15.43 -21.46 3.37
C LEU A 709 16.24 -21.27 4.67
N GLU A 710 15.98 -22.05 5.72
CA GLU A 710 16.68 -21.96 7.01
C GLU A 710 18.18 -22.27 6.91
N HIS A 711 18.64 -22.97 5.86
CA HIS A 711 20.07 -23.17 5.58
C HIS A 711 20.77 -21.90 5.08
N ARG A 712 20.00 -20.86 4.72
CA ARG A 712 20.52 -19.59 4.19
C ARG A 712 20.12 -18.37 4.99
N LEU A 713 18.93 -18.37 5.59
CA LEU A 713 18.28 -17.20 6.18
C LEU A 713 17.74 -17.48 7.58
N GLY A 714 17.31 -16.43 8.27
CA GLY A 714 16.52 -16.52 9.51
C GLY A 714 17.33 -16.56 10.81
N SER A 715 18.67 -16.59 10.73
CA SER A 715 19.58 -16.50 11.87
C SER A 715 20.95 -15.96 11.43
N ILE A 716 21.75 -15.46 12.37
CA ILE A 716 23.14 -15.04 12.15
C ILE A 716 24.04 -16.23 12.55
N GLU A 717 24.38 -17.05 11.56
CA GLU A 717 25.27 -18.21 11.71
C GLU A 717 26.29 -18.23 10.56
N VAL A 718 27.49 -18.77 10.81
CA VAL A 718 28.53 -18.89 9.78
C VAL A 718 28.03 -19.71 8.59
N GLY A 719 28.29 -19.23 7.37
CA GLY A 719 27.88 -19.84 6.10
C GLY A 719 26.54 -19.37 5.54
N LYS A 720 25.67 -18.79 6.38
CA LYS A 720 24.40 -18.20 5.96
C LYS A 720 24.59 -16.91 5.16
N ASP A 721 23.57 -16.53 4.39
CA ASP A 721 23.59 -15.27 3.64
C ASP A 721 23.63 -14.11 4.63
N ALA A 722 24.43 -13.08 4.35
CA ALA A 722 24.61 -11.93 5.22
C ALA A 722 23.47 -10.91 5.07
N ASP A 723 22.25 -11.37 5.35
CA ASP A 723 21.06 -10.54 5.44
C ASP A 723 20.91 -10.10 6.90
N ILE A 724 21.42 -8.90 7.23
CA ILE A 724 21.59 -8.42 8.61
C ILE A 724 20.99 -7.01 8.71
N VAL A 725 20.27 -6.75 9.80
CA VAL A 725 19.72 -5.43 10.08
C VAL A 725 20.25 -4.91 11.40
N LEU A 726 20.58 -3.62 11.45
CA LEU A 726 21.10 -2.94 12.64
C LEU A 726 20.06 -1.98 13.17
N PHE A 727 19.60 -2.19 14.39
CA PHE A 727 18.70 -1.28 15.12
C PHE A 727 19.48 -0.43 16.11
N ASN A 728 18.99 0.77 16.42
CA ASN A 728 19.60 1.63 17.44
C ASN A 728 19.21 1.27 18.89
N ALA A 729 18.39 0.24 19.08
CA ALA A 729 18.01 -0.36 20.35
C ALA A 729 17.52 -1.78 20.08
N HIS A 730 17.08 -2.50 21.11
CA HIS A 730 16.46 -3.81 20.92
C HIS A 730 15.27 -3.70 19.94
N PRO A 731 15.12 -4.56 18.92
CA PRO A 731 14.05 -4.44 17.91
C PRO A 731 12.62 -4.51 18.48
N PHE A 732 12.43 -5.00 19.70
CA PHE A 732 11.14 -5.03 20.41
C PHE A 732 10.91 -3.84 21.36
N ASP A 733 11.87 -2.92 21.50
CA ASP A 733 11.59 -1.60 22.07
C ASP A 733 10.70 -0.83 21.07
N SER A 734 9.53 -0.37 21.51
CA SER A 734 8.62 0.41 20.67
C SER A 734 9.26 1.68 20.09
N TYR A 735 10.38 2.14 20.66
CA TYR A 735 11.11 3.33 20.23
C TYR A 735 12.32 3.03 19.33
N ALA A 736 12.61 1.75 19.06
CA ALA A 736 13.72 1.33 18.23
C ALA A 736 13.52 1.66 16.75
N ARG A 737 14.63 1.88 16.05
CA ARG A 737 14.66 2.17 14.62
C ARG A 737 15.75 1.37 13.92
N CYS A 738 15.40 0.79 12.78
CA CYS A 738 16.39 0.24 11.84
C CYS A 738 17.27 1.39 11.31
N GLN A 739 18.59 1.27 11.50
CA GLN A 739 19.62 2.18 11.03
C GLN A 739 20.18 1.73 9.68
N LEU A 740 20.49 0.43 9.55
CA LEU A 740 20.96 -0.19 8.32
C LEU A 740 20.22 -1.50 8.04
N ALA A 741 19.98 -1.79 6.77
CA ALA A 741 19.63 -3.13 6.31
C ALA A 741 20.59 -3.58 5.22
N LEU A 742 21.23 -4.73 5.45
CA LEU A 742 22.18 -5.36 4.55
C LEU A 742 21.52 -6.59 3.94
N ILE A 743 21.75 -6.80 2.65
CA ILE A 743 21.34 -8.00 1.91
C ILE A 743 22.56 -8.52 1.17
N ASP A 744 22.90 -9.79 1.41
CA ASP A 744 24.14 -10.39 0.94
C ASP A 744 25.36 -9.52 1.28
N GLY A 745 25.38 -8.94 2.48
CA GLY A 745 26.46 -8.07 2.96
C GLY A 745 26.51 -6.66 2.37
N GLU A 746 25.70 -6.34 1.35
CA GLU A 746 25.62 -4.99 0.76
C GLU A 746 24.55 -4.16 1.45
N VAL A 747 24.87 -2.91 1.79
CA VAL A 747 23.91 -1.98 2.41
C VAL A 747 22.84 -1.61 1.37
N ARG A 748 21.59 -1.97 1.67
CA ARG A 748 20.41 -1.69 0.82
C ARG A 748 19.49 -0.63 1.41
N PHE A 749 19.57 -0.39 2.71
CA PHE A 749 18.96 0.76 3.36
C PHE A 749 19.94 1.39 4.34
N GLN A 750 19.94 2.72 4.38
CA GLN A 750 20.71 3.53 5.30
C GLN A 750 19.84 4.69 5.76
N ARG A 751 19.61 4.79 7.07
CA ARG A 751 18.90 5.93 7.66
C ARG A 751 19.74 7.20 7.48
N LYS A 752 19.06 8.30 7.13
CA LYS A 752 19.68 9.61 7.00
C LYS A 752 19.87 10.23 8.38
N GLU A 753 21.09 10.30 8.85
CA GLU A 753 21.50 11.07 10.04
C GLU A 753 22.45 12.20 9.62
N LYS A 754 22.57 13.27 10.45
CA LYS A 754 23.25 14.52 10.09
C LYS A 754 24.72 14.35 9.66
N ASP A 755 25.44 13.39 10.23
CA ASP A 755 26.89 13.20 10.02
C ASP A 755 27.28 11.77 9.62
N ASP A 756 26.36 10.99 9.04
CA ASP A 756 26.57 9.55 8.75
C ASP A 756 26.89 8.67 9.98
N THR A 757 26.86 9.22 11.19
CA THR A 757 26.96 8.50 12.46
C THR A 757 25.63 7.84 12.80
N PHE A 758 25.67 6.61 13.31
CA PHE A 758 24.50 5.97 13.89
C PHE A 758 24.29 6.52 15.30
N ALA A 759 23.07 6.99 15.59
CA ALA A 759 22.69 7.45 16.92
C ALA A 759 22.09 6.27 17.73
N PRO A 760 22.89 5.56 18.56
CA PRO A 760 22.35 4.54 19.45
C PRO A 760 21.41 5.20 20.47
N ARG A 761 20.34 4.49 20.85
CA ARG A 761 19.53 4.90 22.00
C ARG A 761 20.26 4.50 23.28
N PRO A 762 20.28 5.35 24.32
CA PRO A 762 20.77 4.96 25.64
C PRO A 762 19.99 3.74 26.16
N GLY A 763 20.69 2.84 26.87
CA GLY A 763 20.10 1.66 27.48
C GLY A 763 21.07 0.48 27.48
N ASP A 764 20.63 -0.65 28.02
CA ASP A 764 21.36 -1.92 27.99
C ASP A 764 21.06 -2.77 26.74
N HIS A 765 20.21 -2.25 25.86
CA HIS A 765 19.75 -2.89 24.63
C HIS A 765 19.02 -4.24 24.86
N SER A 766 18.45 -4.43 26.05
CA SER A 766 17.47 -5.49 26.32
C SER A 766 16.06 -5.07 25.88
N VAL A 767 15.12 -6.03 25.78
CA VAL A 767 13.71 -5.70 25.54
C VAL A 767 13.18 -4.93 26.76
N PRO A 768 12.54 -3.76 26.57
CA PRO A 768 11.82 -3.08 27.65
C PRO A 768 10.69 -3.99 28.15
N GLN A 769 10.86 -4.56 29.34
CA GLN A 769 9.87 -5.43 29.98
C GLN A 769 9.72 -5.08 31.45
N ALA A 770 8.49 -5.22 31.92
CA ALA A 770 8.19 -5.20 33.34
C ALA A 770 8.89 -6.35 34.07
N GLU A 771 9.21 -6.11 35.34
CA GLU A 771 9.76 -7.14 36.24
C GLU A 771 8.88 -8.40 36.25
N ALA A 772 9.51 -9.57 36.40
CA ALA A 772 8.80 -10.84 36.36
C ALA A 772 7.67 -10.91 37.40
N GLU A 773 7.90 -10.34 38.59
CA GLU A 773 6.90 -10.24 39.66
C GLU A 773 5.69 -9.38 39.24
N ALA A 774 5.93 -8.22 38.61
CA ALA A 774 4.87 -7.33 38.12
C ALA A 774 4.05 -7.99 36.99
N ARG A 775 4.71 -8.75 36.11
CA ARG A 775 4.04 -9.51 35.04
C ARG A 775 3.24 -10.69 35.57
N ALA A 776 3.75 -11.43 36.56
CA ALA A 776 3.04 -12.56 37.16
C ALA A 776 1.84 -12.12 38.03
N ARG A 777 1.81 -10.84 38.45
CA ARG A 777 0.77 -10.32 39.33
C ARG A 777 -0.60 -10.31 38.65
N VAL A 778 -1.57 -10.95 39.30
CA VAL A 778 -3.00 -10.87 38.99
C VAL A 778 -3.63 -9.85 39.92
N VAL A 779 -4.30 -8.85 39.37
CA VAL A 779 -4.94 -7.78 40.13
C VAL A 779 -6.45 -7.95 40.04
N THR A 780 -7.06 -8.41 41.14
CA THR A 780 -8.52 -8.53 41.26
C THR A 780 -9.03 -7.51 42.27
N ILE A 781 -9.95 -6.66 41.84
CA ILE A 781 -10.50 -5.60 42.68
C ILE A 781 -11.99 -5.86 42.88
N ALA A 782 -12.38 -6.17 44.12
CA ALA A 782 -13.78 -6.36 44.47
C ALA A 782 -14.54 -5.02 44.41
N PRO A 783 -15.72 -4.95 43.78
CA PRO A 783 -16.55 -3.76 43.81
C PRO A 783 -16.92 -3.36 45.24
N ASN A 784 -16.65 -2.12 45.61
CA ASN A 784 -17.07 -1.49 46.84
C ASN A 784 -18.39 -0.72 46.60
N PRO A 785 -19.48 -1.03 47.32
CA PRO A 785 -20.75 -0.30 47.22
C PRO A 785 -20.65 1.21 47.47
N LYS A 786 -19.67 1.65 48.28
CA LYS A 786 -19.40 3.08 48.55
C LYS A 786 -18.60 3.75 47.44
N GLY A 787 -18.10 3.01 46.45
CA GLY A 787 -17.34 3.56 45.32
C GLY A 787 -16.00 4.21 45.70
N ALA A 788 -15.44 3.88 46.86
CA ALA A 788 -14.19 4.46 47.36
C ALA A 788 -13.06 3.41 47.45
N TYR A 789 -11.85 3.76 47.05
CA TYR A 789 -10.68 2.87 47.06
C TYR A 789 -9.40 3.65 47.35
N ALA A 790 -8.43 3.02 48.01
CA ALA A 790 -7.07 3.54 48.15
C ALA A 790 -6.10 2.63 47.39
N LEU A 791 -5.48 3.15 46.33
CA LEU A 791 -4.50 2.46 45.50
C LEU A 791 -3.11 2.81 46.04
N VAL A 792 -2.37 1.84 46.57
CA VAL A 792 -1.12 2.10 47.30
C VAL A 792 0.08 1.38 46.68
N GLY A 793 1.25 2.02 46.75
CA GLY A 793 2.55 1.41 46.41
C GLY A 793 2.94 1.45 44.93
N ALA A 794 2.06 1.92 44.04
CA ALA A 794 2.36 2.07 42.62
C ALA A 794 3.19 3.33 42.31
N THR A 795 3.81 3.39 41.14
CA THR A 795 4.30 4.66 40.58
C THR A 795 3.13 5.39 39.93
N LEU A 796 2.82 6.60 40.41
CA LEU A 796 1.78 7.44 39.82
C LEU A 796 2.40 8.31 38.72
N HIS A 797 1.76 8.35 37.56
CA HIS A 797 2.17 9.15 36.40
C HIS A 797 1.15 10.27 36.15
N PRO A 798 1.29 11.47 36.76
CA PRO A 798 0.29 12.52 36.63
C PRO A 798 0.12 13.08 35.23
N ILE A 799 1.15 12.97 34.37
CA ILE A 799 1.26 13.58 33.02
C ILE A 799 1.39 15.11 33.04
N SER A 800 0.66 15.78 33.93
CA SER A 800 0.75 17.23 34.15
C SER A 800 1.91 17.66 35.06
N GLY A 801 2.59 16.70 35.71
CA GLY A 801 3.68 16.93 36.64
C GLY A 801 4.62 15.72 36.74
N PRO A 802 5.63 15.78 37.64
CA PRO A 802 6.57 14.69 37.84
C PRO A 802 5.91 13.42 38.41
N GLU A 803 6.54 12.28 38.18
CA GLU A 803 6.12 10.99 38.71
C GLU A 803 6.21 10.93 40.24
N ILE A 804 5.30 10.17 40.86
CA ILE A 804 5.28 9.94 42.32
C ILE A 804 5.50 8.46 42.58
N ARG A 805 6.69 8.11 43.08
CA ARG A 805 7.07 6.71 43.37
C ARG A 805 6.46 6.24 44.68
N ASN A 806 6.08 4.96 44.74
CA ASN A 806 5.40 4.36 45.90
C ASN A 806 4.20 5.19 46.38
N GLY A 807 3.50 5.80 45.44
CA GLY A 807 2.44 6.75 45.73
C GLY A 807 1.17 6.07 46.21
N THR A 808 0.31 6.90 46.79
CA THR A 808 -1.04 6.53 47.22
C THR A 808 -2.03 7.41 46.47
N LEU A 809 -3.04 6.81 45.85
CA LEU A 809 -4.14 7.48 45.15
C LEU A 809 -5.47 7.03 45.75
N VAL A 810 -6.25 7.98 46.26
CA VAL A 810 -7.58 7.72 46.83
C VAL A 810 -8.64 8.10 45.81
N VAL A 811 -9.48 7.14 45.45
CA VAL A 811 -10.68 7.31 44.64
C VAL A 811 -11.89 7.44 45.57
N ALA A 812 -12.72 8.45 45.37
CA ALA A 812 -14.03 8.59 46.02
C ALA A 812 -15.00 9.36 45.11
N ASP A 813 -16.29 9.02 45.16
CA ASP A 813 -17.34 9.65 44.36
C ASP A 813 -17.02 9.74 42.86
N GLY A 814 -16.34 8.70 42.35
CA GLY A 814 -15.91 8.59 40.96
C GLY A 814 -14.77 9.53 40.54
N LYS A 815 -14.13 10.21 41.50
CA LYS A 815 -13.06 11.18 41.32
C LYS A 815 -11.80 10.79 42.08
N ILE A 816 -10.68 11.41 41.72
CA ILE A 816 -9.44 11.37 42.49
C ILE A 816 -9.62 12.33 43.67
N ALA A 817 -9.77 11.78 44.88
CA ALA A 817 -10.02 12.55 46.10
C ALA A 817 -8.71 13.02 46.77
N ALA A 818 -7.66 12.20 46.70
CA ALA A 818 -6.32 12.54 47.17
C ALA A 818 -5.27 11.76 46.37
N MET A 819 -4.08 12.34 46.20
CA MET A 819 -2.92 11.63 45.67
C MET A 819 -1.63 12.25 46.21
N GLY A 820 -0.60 11.44 46.39
CA GLY A 820 0.69 11.90 46.90
C GLY A 820 1.64 10.72 47.17
N GLY A 821 2.66 10.97 48.00
CA GLY A 821 3.59 9.93 48.44
C GLY A 821 2.94 8.89 49.36
N PRO A 822 3.73 7.93 49.87
CA PRO A 822 3.22 6.87 50.76
C PRO A 822 2.58 7.41 52.06
N GLU A 823 2.90 8.63 52.46
CA GLU A 823 2.34 9.35 53.60
C GLU A 823 0.91 9.89 53.39
N THR A 824 0.37 9.82 52.17
CA THR A 824 -0.97 10.32 51.85
C THR A 824 -2.02 9.61 52.71
N ALA A 825 -2.83 10.40 53.43
CA ALA A 825 -3.83 9.86 54.35
C ALA A 825 -4.92 9.06 53.61
N ILE A 826 -5.18 7.85 54.10
CA ILE A 826 -6.27 6.98 53.62
C ILE A 826 -7.48 7.17 54.54
N PRO A 827 -8.66 7.57 54.02
CA PRO A 827 -9.85 7.72 54.85
C PRO A 827 -10.28 6.40 55.51
N THR A 828 -10.76 6.47 56.75
CA THR A 828 -11.19 5.30 57.53
C THR A 828 -12.28 4.51 56.80
N GLY A 829 -12.10 3.18 56.71
CA GLY A 829 -13.07 2.28 56.09
C GLY A 829 -13.04 2.24 54.55
N VAL A 830 -12.05 2.88 53.91
CA VAL A 830 -11.79 2.76 52.48
C VAL A 830 -10.92 1.51 52.22
N PRO A 831 -11.37 0.56 51.36
CA PRO A 831 -10.57 -0.60 50.97
C PRO A 831 -9.24 -0.18 50.34
N THR A 832 -8.15 -0.77 50.82
CA THR A 832 -6.80 -0.56 50.28
C THR A 832 -6.46 -1.67 49.28
N ILE A 833 -5.94 -1.28 48.13
CA ILE A 833 -5.51 -2.15 47.05
C ILE A 833 -4.01 -1.93 46.87
N ASP A 834 -3.22 -2.94 47.23
CA ASP A 834 -1.79 -2.92 47.00
C ASP A 834 -1.49 -3.12 45.50
N LEU A 835 -0.73 -2.18 44.94
CA LEU A 835 -0.27 -2.14 43.56
C LEU A 835 1.25 -1.92 43.50
N LYS A 836 1.99 -2.33 44.53
CA LYS A 836 3.45 -2.25 44.56
C LYS A 836 4.11 -2.81 43.29
N GLY A 837 5.03 -2.04 42.70
CA GLY A 837 5.76 -2.43 41.50
C GLY A 837 4.94 -2.34 40.20
N LEU A 838 3.74 -1.77 40.24
CA LEU A 838 2.93 -1.44 39.07
C LEU A 838 2.91 0.07 38.86
N ASP A 839 2.45 0.49 37.68
CA ASP A 839 2.29 1.90 37.30
C ASP A 839 0.82 2.27 37.18
N ILE A 840 0.46 3.50 37.59
CA ILE A 840 -0.87 4.09 37.41
C ILE A 840 -0.78 5.29 36.49
N TRP A 841 -1.54 5.25 35.41
CA TRP A 841 -1.65 6.27 34.38
C TRP A 841 -3.08 6.82 34.30
N PRO A 842 -3.29 8.06 33.82
CA PRO A 842 -4.61 8.47 33.38
C PRO A 842 -5.00 7.64 32.14
N GLY A 843 -6.29 7.33 32.00
CA GLY A 843 -6.81 6.68 30.81
C GLY A 843 -6.53 7.50 29.55
N MET A 844 -6.06 6.84 28.49
CA MET A 844 -5.89 7.49 27.19
C MET A 844 -7.24 7.91 26.61
N VAL A 845 -7.23 9.00 25.85
CA VAL A 845 -8.37 9.60 25.19
C VAL A 845 -8.12 9.60 23.68
N ASP A 846 -8.87 8.80 22.93
CA ASP A 846 -8.80 8.88 21.48
C ASP A 846 -9.54 10.12 20.98
N ALA A 847 -8.87 10.95 20.17
CA ALA A 847 -9.39 12.23 19.73
C ALA A 847 -10.27 12.16 18.48
N GLY A 848 -10.56 10.98 17.93
CA GLY A 848 -11.53 10.85 16.84
C GLY A 848 -11.59 9.46 16.24
N ASP A 849 -12.65 8.74 16.58
CA ASP A 849 -12.95 7.39 16.06
C ASP A 849 -14.48 7.23 15.86
N VAL A 850 -14.93 6.06 15.43
CA VAL A 850 -16.35 5.70 15.25
C VAL A 850 -16.79 4.55 16.16
N VAL A 851 -16.00 4.22 17.21
CA VAL A 851 -16.32 3.21 18.22
C VAL A 851 -17.72 3.41 18.80
N GLY A 852 -18.46 2.31 18.93
CA GLY A 852 -19.87 2.33 19.33
C GLY A 852 -20.85 2.69 18.22
N LEU A 853 -20.41 3.15 17.04
CA LEU A 853 -21.23 3.29 15.83
C LEU A 853 -20.83 2.29 14.73
N PHE A 854 -19.99 1.34 15.09
CA PHE A 854 -19.37 0.38 14.20
C PHE A 854 -19.21 -0.93 14.95
N GLU A 855 -19.52 -2.06 14.32
CA GLU A 855 -19.19 -3.39 14.84
C GLU A 855 -18.33 -4.20 13.87
N VAL A 856 -18.78 -4.39 12.62
CA VAL A 856 -18.11 -5.26 11.63
C VAL A 856 -17.91 -4.56 10.29
N GLY A 857 -16.66 -4.40 9.85
CA GLY A 857 -16.31 -3.54 8.71
C GLY A 857 -16.86 -3.94 7.34
N SER A 858 -17.13 -5.23 7.12
CA SER A 858 -17.70 -5.71 5.87
C SER A 858 -19.23 -5.67 5.81
N LEU A 859 -19.89 -5.35 6.93
CA LEU A 859 -21.35 -5.36 7.07
C LEU A 859 -21.83 -3.92 7.24
N SER A 860 -22.44 -3.35 6.20
CA SER A 860 -22.98 -1.99 6.23
C SER A 860 -24.06 -1.80 7.29
N GLU A 861 -24.80 -2.86 7.63
CA GLU A 861 -25.85 -2.89 8.64
C GLU A 861 -25.32 -2.70 10.07
N THR A 862 -23.99 -2.75 10.24
CA THR A 862 -23.32 -2.54 11.53
C THR A 862 -22.57 -1.21 11.60
N GLN A 863 -22.89 -0.27 10.69
CA GLN A 863 -22.18 1.00 10.52
C GLN A 863 -23.17 2.18 10.53
N ASP A 864 -23.23 2.90 11.66
CA ASP A 864 -24.18 3.99 11.93
C ASP A 864 -23.51 5.38 11.97
N PHE A 865 -22.26 5.49 11.51
CA PHE A 865 -21.48 6.71 11.59
C PHE A 865 -21.66 7.67 10.40
N ALA A 866 -22.43 7.31 9.36
CA ALA A 866 -22.63 8.15 8.16
C ALA A 866 -24.02 7.98 7.52
N ASP A 867 -24.51 9.04 6.88
CA ASP A 867 -25.78 9.05 6.14
C ASP A 867 -25.58 9.71 4.74
N SER A 868 -26.61 9.67 3.90
CA SER A 868 -26.59 9.89 2.45
C SER A 868 -26.61 11.36 2.00
N ALA A 869 -27.05 12.31 2.83
CA ALA A 869 -27.16 13.71 2.43
C ALA A 869 -25.84 14.48 2.63
N THR A 870 -25.69 15.58 1.90
CA THR A 870 -24.43 16.35 1.89
C THR A 870 -24.31 17.35 3.05
N ILE A 871 -25.42 17.85 3.60
CA ILE A 871 -25.43 18.83 4.68
C ILE A 871 -26.39 18.31 5.76
N GLN A 872 -25.84 17.86 6.88
CA GLN A 872 -26.57 17.16 7.95
C GLN A 872 -26.12 17.60 9.37
N PRO A 873 -26.09 18.91 9.67
CA PRO A 873 -25.61 19.41 10.96
C PRO A 873 -26.43 18.94 12.17
N GLU A 874 -27.67 18.51 11.96
CA GLU A 874 -28.60 18.07 13.00
C GLU A 874 -28.29 16.67 13.57
N LEU A 875 -27.54 15.84 12.83
CA LEU A 875 -27.19 14.48 13.25
C LEU A 875 -26.29 14.48 14.48
N ARG A 876 -26.43 13.45 15.32
CA ARG A 876 -25.72 13.31 16.59
C ARG A 876 -25.26 11.89 16.77
N THR A 877 -23.97 11.70 17.01
CA THR A 877 -23.41 10.37 17.28
C THR A 877 -23.98 9.74 18.55
N SER A 878 -24.27 10.55 19.57
CA SER A 878 -24.85 10.09 20.84
C SER A 878 -26.19 9.36 20.73
N THR A 879 -26.91 9.51 19.62
CA THR A 879 -28.23 8.88 19.40
C THR A 879 -28.12 7.41 19.00
N ALA A 880 -27.00 7.00 18.40
CA ALA A 880 -26.81 5.66 17.83
C ALA A 880 -25.69 4.86 18.49
N LEU A 881 -25.13 5.34 19.61
CA LEU A 881 -24.10 4.59 20.33
C LEU A 881 -24.63 3.23 20.77
N HIS A 882 -23.88 2.18 20.46
CA HIS A 882 -24.11 0.80 20.87
C HIS A 882 -23.23 0.46 22.08
N PRO A 883 -23.78 0.46 23.33
CA PRO A 883 -22.98 0.24 24.53
C PRO A 883 -22.42 -1.18 24.66
N ASP A 884 -23.11 -2.16 24.06
CA ASP A 884 -22.74 -3.58 24.11
C ASP A 884 -21.73 -4.00 23.02
N SER A 885 -21.18 -3.05 22.27
CA SER A 885 -20.17 -3.31 21.24
C SER A 885 -18.95 -4.04 21.83
N GLU A 886 -18.49 -5.12 21.19
CA GLU A 886 -17.32 -5.88 21.67
C GLU A 886 -16.00 -5.11 21.44
N LEU A 887 -16.03 -4.07 20.59
CA LEU A 887 -14.90 -3.16 20.40
C LEU A 887 -14.57 -2.37 21.67
N ILE A 888 -15.56 -2.03 22.49
CA ILE A 888 -15.39 -1.25 23.72
C ILE A 888 -14.47 -1.97 24.74
N PRO A 889 -14.77 -3.19 25.21
CA PRO A 889 -13.88 -3.91 26.12
C PRO A 889 -12.50 -4.23 25.50
N VAL A 890 -12.42 -4.52 24.20
CA VAL A 890 -11.12 -4.74 23.52
C VAL A 890 -10.24 -3.48 23.53
N THR A 891 -10.86 -2.32 23.34
CA THR A 891 -10.20 -1.01 23.37
C THR A 891 -9.69 -0.68 24.78
N ARG A 892 -10.54 -0.87 25.79
CA ARG A 892 -10.18 -0.67 27.20
C ARG A 892 -9.02 -1.54 27.67
N ALA A 893 -8.95 -2.79 27.21
CA ALA A 893 -7.84 -3.70 27.51
C ALA A 893 -6.47 -3.21 26.99
N ASN A 894 -6.44 -2.13 26.20
CA ASN A 894 -5.22 -1.45 25.75
C ASN A 894 -5.03 -0.05 26.37
N GLY A 895 -5.80 0.31 27.40
CA GLY A 895 -5.64 1.54 28.18
C GLY A 895 -6.35 2.78 27.62
N VAL A 896 -7.16 2.64 26.57
CA VAL A 896 -8.00 3.72 26.05
C VAL A 896 -9.36 3.66 26.76
N LEU A 897 -9.71 4.71 27.50
CA LEU A 897 -10.90 4.72 28.38
C LEU A 897 -11.94 5.77 27.99
N ALA A 898 -11.61 6.69 27.09
CA ALA A 898 -12.52 7.68 26.54
C ALA A 898 -12.22 7.90 25.05
N ALA A 899 -13.24 8.33 24.30
CA ALA A 899 -13.10 8.60 22.87
C ALA A 899 -14.02 9.73 22.43
N TYR A 900 -13.55 10.57 21.52
CA TYR A 900 -14.41 11.43 20.73
C TYR A 900 -15.00 10.60 19.57
N VAL A 901 -16.31 10.36 19.61
CA VAL A 901 -17.03 9.60 18.59
C VAL A 901 -17.59 10.59 17.57
N GLN A 902 -17.08 10.49 16.35
CA GLN A 902 -17.38 11.43 15.27
C GLN A 902 -18.31 10.83 14.20
N PRO A 903 -19.23 11.62 13.62
CA PRO A 903 -19.90 11.25 12.40
C PRO A 903 -18.98 11.46 11.19
N SER A 904 -19.32 10.83 10.07
CA SER A 904 -18.68 11.00 8.77
C SER A 904 -19.73 11.05 7.65
N GLY A 905 -19.31 11.06 6.39
CA GLY A 905 -20.21 11.22 5.25
C GLY A 905 -20.60 12.69 5.00
N GLY A 906 -21.11 12.98 3.81
CA GLY A 906 -21.47 14.36 3.41
C GLY A 906 -20.32 15.38 3.49
N THR A 907 -20.66 16.66 3.36
CA THR A 907 -19.77 17.82 3.56
C THR A 907 -19.88 18.38 4.98
N ILE A 908 -21.09 18.44 5.55
CA ILE A 908 -21.30 18.70 6.98
C ILE A 908 -21.94 17.43 7.55
N SER A 909 -21.17 16.66 8.33
CA SER A 909 -21.52 15.29 8.75
C SER A 909 -22.41 15.22 9.99
N GLY A 910 -22.47 16.30 10.78
CA GLY A 910 -23.22 16.34 12.04
C GLY A 910 -22.32 16.59 13.24
N GLN A 911 -22.81 16.26 14.42
CA GLN A 911 -22.23 16.59 15.72
C GLN A 911 -21.69 15.35 16.42
N GLY A 912 -20.42 15.38 16.80
CA GLY A 912 -19.79 14.33 17.60
C GLY A 912 -20.04 14.49 19.11
N CYS A 913 -19.74 13.44 19.88
CA CYS A 913 -19.81 13.44 21.33
C CYS A 913 -18.53 12.86 21.93
N LEU A 914 -18.22 13.24 23.18
CA LEU A 914 -17.16 12.61 23.96
C LEU A 914 -17.79 11.56 24.87
N VAL A 915 -17.27 10.34 24.82
CA VAL A 915 -17.76 9.22 25.63
C VAL A 915 -16.67 8.69 26.56
N GLN A 916 -17.08 8.19 27.72
CA GLN A 916 -16.36 7.16 28.44
C GLN A 916 -16.76 5.79 27.90
N LEU A 917 -15.81 4.85 27.87
CA LEU A 917 -16.02 3.52 27.30
C LEU A 917 -16.66 2.54 28.32
N ASP A 918 -17.66 3.00 29.06
CA ASP A 918 -18.42 2.18 30.02
C ASP A 918 -19.82 2.77 30.25
N GLY A 919 -20.83 1.89 30.34
CA GLY A 919 -22.23 2.25 30.59
C GLY A 919 -23.21 1.24 29.98
N TRP A 920 -24.41 1.16 30.52
CA TRP A 920 -25.47 0.29 30.01
C TRP A 920 -26.27 0.92 28.87
N VAL A 921 -26.31 2.24 28.83
CA VAL A 921 -27.06 3.04 27.85
C VAL A 921 -26.22 4.24 27.42
N PRO A 922 -26.46 4.82 26.22
CA PRO A 922 -25.68 5.97 25.74
C PRO A 922 -25.60 7.14 26.71
N SER A 923 -26.67 7.43 27.47
CA SER A 923 -26.69 8.53 28.45
C SER A 923 -25.72 8.33 29.61
N GLU A 924 -25.32 7.09 29.93
CA GLU A 924 -24.29 6.82 30.93
C GLU A 924 -22.89 6.93 30.33
N MET A 925 -22.72 6.64 29.04
CA MET A 925 -21.43 6.71 28.36
C MET A 925 -21.03 8.14 27.98
N VAL A 926 -21.98 8.97 27.56
CA VAL A 926 -21.70 10.31 27.06
C VAL A 926 -21.28 11.25 28.19
N LEU A 927 -20.04 11.74 28.12
CA LEU A 927 -19.51 12.77 29.02
C LEU A 927 -19.92 14.17 28.56
N VAL A 928 -19.81 14.43 27.25
CA VAL A 928 -20.22 15.70 26.64
C VAL A 928 -20.90 15.41 25.31
N ASP A 929 -22.20 15.68 25.24
CA ASP A 929 -22.97 15.59 23.99
C ASP A 929 -22.71 16.82 23.10
N ARG A 930 -22.73 16.65 21.78
CA ARG A 930 -22.59 17.72 20.79
C ARG A 930 -21.38 18.62 21.09
N ILE A 931 -20.23 17.98 21.27
CA ILE A 931 -18.99 18.67 21.64
C ILE A 931 -18.43 19.47 20.47
N ALA A 932 -18.54 18.94 19.24
CA ALA A 932 -18.03 19.58 18.04
C ALA A 932 -18.82 19.20 16.77
N LEU A 933 -18.82 20.08 15.77
CA LEU A 933 -19.38 19.84 14.44
C LEU A 933 -18.31 19.33 13.47
N ASN A 934 -18.62 18.30 12.69
CA ASN A 934 -17.70 17.69 11.74
C ASN A 934 -17.99 18.16 10.32
N VAL A 935 -16.99 18.73 9.67
CA VAL A 935 -17.07 19.28 8.31
C VAL A 935 -15.94 18.71 7.47
N ASN A 936 -16.29 18.05 6.38
CA ASN A 936 -15.33 17.51 5.42
C ASN A 936 -14.92 18.60 4.42
N ILE A 937 -13.66 19.01 4.45
CA ILE A 937 -13.11 19.85 3.40
C ILE A 937 -13.08 19.01 2.13
N PRO A 938 -13.54 19.54 0.98
CA PRO A 938 -13.45 18.81 -0.28
C PRO A 938 -12.04 18.24 -0.49
N PRO A 939 -11.87 17.06 -1.10
CA PRO A 939 -10.54 16.51 -1.36
C PRO A 939 -9.85 17.24 -2.51
N TYR A 940 -8.53 17.38 -2.44
CA TYR A 940 -7.68 17.90 -3.51
C TYR A 940 -7.03 16.74 -4.26
N TYR A 941 -7.16 16.73 -5.59
CA TYR A 941 -6.55 15.71 -6.44
C TYR A 941 -5.39 16.33 -7.23
N PRO A 942 -4.14 15.95 -6.99
CA PRO A 942 -3.03 16.41 -7.81
C PRO A 942 -3.26 16.06 -9.29
N ILE A 943 -3.26 17.06 -10.18
CA ILE A 943 -3.32 16.82 -11.63
C ILE A 943 -1.88 16.61 -12.09
N GLU A 944 -1.41 15.36 -12.05
CA GLU A 944 -0.06 15.03 -12.51
C GLU A 944 -0.05 14.37 -13.89
N GLY A 945 0.88 14.83 -14.74
CA GLY A 945 1.10 14.27 -16.07
C GLY A 945 1.64 12.84 -16.01
N ASP A 946 1.19 12.04 -16.98
CA ASP A 946 1.59 10.65 -17.27
C ASP A 946 0.99 9.54 -16.40
N ALA A 947 0.21 9.84 -15.36
CA ALA A 947 -0.75 8.87 -14.85
C ALA A 947 -1.80 8.65 -15.95
N LEU A 948 -1.76 7.48 -16.61
CA LEU A 948 -2.87 6.96 -17.39
C LEU A 948 -4.13 7.20 -16.57
N ARG A 949 -4.95 8.19 -16.98
CA ARG A 949 -6.21 8.54 -16.33
C ARG A 949 -6.92 7.22 -16.02
N PRO A 950 -7.19 6.87 -14.75
CA PRO A 950 -7.92 5.65 -14.47
C PRO A 950 -9.27 5.75 -15.17
N ARG A 951 -9.45 4.97 -16.24
CA ARG A 951 -10.74 4.74 -16.90
C ARG A 951 -11.72 3.96 -16.01
N ALA A 952 -11.34 3.72 -14.75
CA ALA A 952 -11.97 2.81 -13.79
C ALA A 952 -13.33 3.30 -13.25
N PHE A 953 -13.69 4.56 -13.46
CA PHE A 953 -15.05 5.03 -13.22
C PHE A 953 -15.53 5.74 -14.48
N GLY A 954 -16.55 5.17 -15.14
CA GLY A 954 -17.10 5.61 -16.42
C GLY A 954 -17.78 6.99 -16.41
N GLY A 955 -17.09 8.03 -15.92
CA GLY A 955 -17.49 9.43 -16.01
C GLY A 955 -16.71 10.16 -17.11
N ALA A 956 -17.39 11.05 -17.83
CA ALA A 956 -16.78 11.93 -18.82
C ALA A 956 -15.61 12.72 -18.20
N GLY A 957 -14.47 12.76 -18.89
CA GLY A 957 -13.26 13.44 -18.42
C GLY A 957 -13.49 14.93 -18.16
N GLY A 958 -13.25 15.35 -16.93
CA GLY A 958 -13.17 16.74 -16.49
C GLY A 958 -12.12 16.89 -15.38
N ASP A 959 -11.67 18.12 -15.10
CA ASP A 959 -10.76 18.41 -13.99
C ASP A 959 -11.43 18.07 -12.64
N PRO A 960 -10.91 17.11 -11.85
CA PRO A 960 -11.49 16.71 -10.57
C PRO A 960 -11.54 17.84 -9.53
N ASN A 961 -10.74 18.89 -9.71
CA ASN A 961 -10.69 20.05 -8.83
C ASN A 961 -11.61 21.20 -9.26
N ALA A 962 -12.18 21.16 -10.47
CA ALA A 962 -12.96 22.29 -11.02
C ALA A 962 -14.16 22.68 -10.15
N ARG A 963 -14.79 21.70 -9.46
CA ARG A 963 -15.96 21.90 -8.59
C ARG A 963 -15.59 22.14 -7.11
N ARG A 964 -14.30 22.18 -6.77
CA ARG A 964 -13.86 22.32 -5.37
C ARG A 964 -14.28 23.66 -4.76
N ARG A 965 -14.10 24.76 -5.50
CA ARG A 965 -14.46 26.12 -5.06
C ARG A 965 -15.96 26.24 -4.75
N GLU A 966 -16.81 25.73 -5.64
CA GLU A 966 -18.27 25.70 -5.46
C GLU A 966 -18.67 24.99 -4.14
N ARG A 967 -18.01 23.87 -3.82
CA ARG A 967 -18.26 23.14 -2.57
C ARG A 967 -17.79 23.91 -1.33
N LEU A 968 -16.64 24.59 -1.42
CA LEU A 968 -16.15 25.46 -0.33
C LEU A 968 -17.10 26.64 -0.10
N ASP A 969 -17.60 27.26 -1.17
CA ASP A 969 -18.58 28.35 -1.08
C ASP A 969 -19.92 27.86 -0.52
N ALA A 970 -20.36 26.65 -0.88
CA ALA A 970 -21.55 26.03 -0.30
C ALA A 970 -21.44 25.84 1.23
N ILE A 971 -20.26 25.50 1.74
CA ILE A 971 -20.02 25.46 3.19
C ILE A 971 -20.21 26.85 3.79
N LYS A 972 -19.57 27.87 3.21
CA LYS A 972 -19.67 29.26 3.70
C LYS A 972 -21.11 29.75 3.73
N ASP A 973 -21.87 29.47 2.69
CA ASP A 973 -23.26 29.88 2.58
C ASP A 973 -24.12 29.23 3.66
N GLU A 974 -23.86 27.97 3.99
CA GLU A 974 -24.62 27.28 5.04
C GLU A 974 -24.38 27.89 6.43
N PHE A 975 -23.12 28.23 6.76
CA PHE A 975 -22.80 28.94 8.00
C PHE A 975 -23.43 30.35 8.05
N ARG A 976 -23.44 31.07 6.93
CA ARG A 976 -24.08 32.40 6.83
C ARG A 976 -25.60 32.30 7.00
N LYS A 977 -26.25 31.27 6.40
CA LYS A 977 -27.68 31.01 6.59
C LYS A 977 -28.01 30.74 8.06
N ALA A 978 -27.17 30.00 8.77
CA ALA A 978 -27.36 29.74 10.19
C ALA A 978 -27.35 31.03 11.03
N LEU A 979 -26.42 31.96 10.76
CA LEU A 979 -26.37 33.27 11.43
C LEU A 979 -27.59 34.15 11.09
N ALA A 980 -28.03 34.13 9.82
CA ALA A 980 -29.24 34.84 9.41
C ALA A 980 -30.49 34.26 10.08
N TYR A 981 -30.60 32.94 10.15
CA TYR A 981 -31.65 32.22 10.86
C TYR A 981 -31.70 32.61 12.34
N ASP A 982 -30.57 32.62 13.04
CA ASP A 982 -30.50 33.01 14.45
C ASP A 982 -31.02 34.43 14.68
N ARG A 983 -30.64 35.39 13.82
CA ARG A 983 -31.14 36.77 13.88
C ARG A 983 -32.66 36.83 13.71
N VAL A 984 -33.19 36.15 12.69
CA VAL A 984 -34.64 36.11 12.42
C VAL A 984 -35.41 35.50 13.61
N MET A 985 -34.89 34.41 14.19
CA MET A 985 -35.49 33.77 15.36
C MET A 985 -35.41 34.64 16.61
N ALA A 986 -34.30 35.36 16.83
CA ALA A 986 -34.15 36.28 17.94
C ALA A 986 -35.11 37.48 17.83
N GLU A 987 -35.25 38.08 16.64
CA GLU A 987 -36.22 39.15 16.38
C GLU A 987 -37.67 38.70 16.59
N ALA A 988 -38.03 37.50 16.11
CA ALA A 988 -39.37 36.94 16.30
C ALA A 988 -39.71 36.73 17.79
N ARG A 989 -38.73 36.25 18.59
CA ARG A 989 -38.86 36.12 20.06
C ARG A 989 -39.03 37.47 20.73
N ALA A 990 -38.22 38.46 20.33
CA ALA A 990 -38.27 39.81 20.90
C ALA A 990 -39.60 40.54 20.60
N ARG A 991 -40.14 40.38 19.38
CA ARG A 991 -41.38 41.03 18.94
C ARG A 991 -42.67 40.32 19.39
N ARG A 992 -42.58 39.16 20.07
CA ARG A 992 -43.73 38.28 20.40
C ARG A 992 -44.64 38.07 19.18
N SER A 993 -44.05 37.77 18.02
CA SER A 993 -44.78 37.65 16.75
C SER A 993 -45.96 36.69 16.89
N ALA A 994 -47.15 37.09 16.43
CA ALA A 994 -48.36 36.26 16.45
C ALA A 994 -48.23 35.01 15.56
N LEU A 995 -47.29 35.04 14.60
CA LEU A 995 -46.89 33.92 13.74
C LEU A 995 -45.35 33.83 13.75
N PRO A 996 -44.74 33.06 14.66
CA PRO A 996 -43.29 32.88 14.66
C PRO A 996 -42.84 32.06 13.44
N PRO A 997 -41.61 32.30 12.91
CA PRO A 997 -41.03 31.46 11.86
C PRO A 997 -40.93 30.00 12.32
N VAL A 998 -41.18 29.05 11.41
CA VAL A 998 -41.02 27.61 11.70
C VAL A 998 -39.53 27.33 11.94
N PRO A 999 -39.15 26.75 13.10
CA PRO A 999 -37.75 26.42 13.37
C PRO A 999 -37.21 25.39 12.38
N ASP A 1000 -36.07 25.69 11.75
CA ASP A 1000 -35.32 24.72 10.95
C ASP A 1000 -34.27 24.04 11.85
N PRO A 1001 -34.40 22.72 12.15
CA PRO A 1001 -33.48 22.01 13.03
C PRO A 1001 -32.05 21.96 12.48
N ARG A 1002 -31.86 22.04 11.15
CA ARG A 1002 -30.53 22.01 10.53
C ARG A 1002 -29.79 23.32 10.78
N LEU A 1003 -30.43 24.44 10.47
CA LEU A 1003 -29.86 25.77 10.71
C LEU A 1003 -29.68 26.01 12.21
N ALA A 1004 -30.64 25.62 13.05
CA ALA A 1004 -30.55 25.72 14.50
C ALA A 1004 -29.35 24.94 15.07
N ALA A 1005 -29.07 23.74 14.53
CA ALA A 1005 -27.91 22.95 14.93
C ALA A 1005 -26.56 23.61 14.59
N LEU A 1006 -26.50 24.39 13.50
CA LEU A 1006 -25.28 25.09 13.08
C LEU A 1006 -24.98 26.36 13.89
N VAL A 1007 -26.00 27.02 14.46
CA VAL A 1007 -25.86 28.34 15.11
C VAL A 1007 -24.68 28.41 16.10
N PRO A 1008 -24.52 27.49 17.07
CA PRO A 1008 -23.45 27.60 18.06
C PRO A 1008 -22.04 27.55 17.44
N TYR A 1009 -21.90 26.79 16.35
CA TYR A 1009 -20.65 26.64 15.61
C TYR A 1009 -20.38 27.86 14.73
N ALA A 1010 -21.42 28.40 14.08
CA ALA A 1010 -21.34 29.61 13.26
C ALA A 1010 -21.04 30.88 14.06
N LYS A 1011 -21.42 30.91 15.34
CA LYS A 1011 -21.06 31.98 16.28
C LYS A 1011 -19.65 31.84 16.89
N GLY A 1012 -18.97 30.72 16.64
CA GLY A 1012 -17.68 30.41 17.26
C GLY A 1012 -17.75 29.99 18.73
N GLU A 1013 -18.94 29.67 19.25
CA GLU A 1013 -19.15 29.25 20.64
C GLU A 1013 -18.66 27.81 20.87
N LYS A 1014 -18.84 26.94 19.86
CA LYS A 1014 -18.44 25.53 19.87
C LYS A 1014 -17.44 25.20 18.76
N PRO A 1015 -16.54 24.22 18.97
CA PRO A 1015 -15.52 23.87 17.99
C PRO A 1015 -16.08 23.23 16.72
N VAL A 1016 -15.41 23.49 15.60
CA VAL A 1016 -15.65 22.86 14.30
C VAL A 1016 -14.43 22.05 13.90
N LEU A 1017 -14.59 20.73 13.74
CA LEU A 1017 -13.57 19.85 13.21
C LEU A 1017 -13.61 19.89 11.69
N LEU A 1018 -12.58 20.47 11.08
CA LEU A 1018 -12.39 20.54 9.64
C LEU A 1018 -11.52 19.35 9.22
N ARG A 1019 -12.13 18.34 8.57
CA ARG A 1019 -11.40 17.18 8.06
C ARG A 1019 -10.64 17.57 6.79
N ALA A 1020 -9.32 17.61 6.89
CA ALA A 1020 -8.41 17.98 5.81
C ALA A 1020 -7.09 17.21 5.96
N ASP A 1021 -6.75 16.39 4.97
CA ASP A 1021 -5.57 15.52 5.03
C ASP A 1021 -4.40 16.10 4.22
N ARG A 1022 -4.68 16.69 3.07
CA ARG A 1022 -3.68 17.25 2.17
C ARG A 1022 -3.35 18.71 2.48
N ARG A 1023 -2.15 19.13 2.10
CA ARG A 1023 -1.64 20.48 2.28
C ARG A 1023 -2.60 21.57 1.81
N VAL A 1024 -3.09 21.45 0.57
CA VAL A 1024 -4.05 22.41 -0.02
C VAL A 1024 -5.37 22.42 0.75
N GLU A 1025 -5.83 21.26 1.21
CA GLU A 1025 -7.05 21.14 2.01
C GLU A 1025 -6.91 21.83 3.37
N ILE A 1026 -5.77 21.67 4.03
CA ILE A 1026 -5.51 22.29 5.34
C ILE A 1026 -5.46 23.82 5.19
N LEU A 1027 -4.80 24.34 4.14
CA LEU A 1027 -4.78 25.77 3.86
C LEU A 1027 -6.17 26.34 3.55
N ASP A 1028 -6.99 25.63 2.76
CA ASP A 1028 -8.38 26.01 2.52
C ASP A 1028 -9.20 25.99 3.82
N ALA A 1029 -8.96 25.00 4.70
CA ALA A 1029 -9.62 24.89 5.99
C ALA A 1029 -9.29 26.08 6.91
N LEU A 1030 -8.01 26.47 6.98
CA LEU A 1030 -7.56 27.62 7.76
C LEU A 1030 -8.18 28.93 7.24
N LYS A 1031 -8.19 29.12 5.92
CA LYS A 1031 -8.84 30.29 5.31
C LYS A 1031 -10.35 30.32 5.59
N LEU A 1032 -11.01 29.18 5.49
CA LEU A 1032 -12.43 29.05 5.81
C LEU A 1032 -12.71 29.39 7.29
N ALA A 1033 -11.86 28.91 8.20
CA ALA A 1033 -11.97 29.19 9.62
C ALA A 1033 -11.82 30.68 9.93
N GLU A 1034 -10.84 31.35 9.30
CA GLU A 1034 -10.62 32.79 9.43
C GLU A 1034 -11.80 33.60 8.90
N GLU A 1035 -12.24 33.33 7.67
CA GLU A 1035 -13.33 34.07 7.01
C GLU A 1035 -14.67 33.97 7.78
N LEU A 1036 -14.96 32.79 8.34
CA LEU A 1036 -16.20 32.52 9.07
C LEU A 1036 -16.05 32.70 10.59
N LYS A 1037 -14.85 33.07 11.08
CA LYS A 1037 -14.52 33.21 12.52
C LYS A 1037 -14.85 31.94 13.33
N LEU A 1038 -14.55 30.77 12.76
CA LEU A 1038 -14.82 29.49 13.40
C LEU A 1038 -13.80 29.20 14.50
N LYS A 1039 -14.26 28.56 15.58
CA LYS A 1039 -13.38 27.89 16.54
C LYS A 1039 -12.90 26.57 15.93
N ALA A 1040 -11.94 26.64 15.03
CA ALA A 1040 -11.54 25.50 14.21
C ALA A 1040 -10.56 24.54 14.91
N ILE A 1041 -10.67 23.26 14.56
CA ILE A 1041 -9.72 22.20 14.85
C ILE A 1041 -9.49 21.45 13.53
N ILE A 1042 -8.24 21.25 13.10
CA ILE A 1042 -7.98 20.38 11.95
C ILE A 1042 -8.02 18.93 12.42
N THR A 1043 -8.78 18.07 11.74
CA THR A 1043 -8.75 16.61 11.97
C THR A 1043 -8.32 15.90 10.69
N GLY A 1044 -7.53 14.83 10.80
CA GLY A 1044 -6.81 14.33 9.63
C GLY A 1044 -5.36 14.80 9.67
N GLY A 1045 -5.02 15.75 8.81
CA GLY A 1045 -3.73 16.44 8.88
C GLY A 1045 -2.53 15.57 8.50
N LEU A 1046 -2.67 14.68 7.52
CA LEU A 1046 -1.56 13.82 7.04
C LEU A 1046 -0.35 14.62 6.57
N GLU A 1047 -0.62 15.76 5.97
CA GLU A 1047 0.39 16.70 5.50
C GLU A 1047 0.47 17.95 6.39
N ALA A 1048 -0.01 17.90 7.64
CA ALA A 1048 0.05 19.02 8.57
C ALA A 1048 1.49 19.51 8.80
N TRP A 1049 2.46 18.59 8.84
CA TRP A 1049 3.89 18.92 8.87
C TRP A 1049 4.35 19.83 7.71
N LYS A 1050 3.68 19.85 6.56
CA LYS A 1050 4.01 20.72 5.42
C LYS A 1050 3.50 22.16 5.60
N VAL A 1051 2.64 22.40 6.59
CA VAL A 1051 1.96 23.69 6.87
C VAL A 1051 1.99 24.05 8.36
N ALA A 1052 2.97 23.51 9.09
CA ALA A 1052 3.09 23.72 10.54
C ALA A 1052 3.17 25.21 10.93
N ASP A 1053 3.89 26.03 10.15
CA ASP A 1053 3.97 27.47 10.38
C ASP A 1053 2.61 28.17 10.23
N ALA A 1054 1.82 27.79 9.23
CA ALA A 1054 0.49 28.35 9.00
C ALA A 1054 -0.48 27.94 10.12
N LEU A 1055 -0.41 26.68 10.57
CA LEU A 1055 -1.16 26.19 11.72
C LEU A 1055 -0.79 26.93 13.01
N LYS A 1056 0.51 27.16 13.22
CA LYS A 1056 1.03 27.91 14.37
C LYS A 1056 0.55 29.36 14.36
N ALA A 1057 0.64 30.03 13.21
CA ALA A 1057 0.20 31.41 13.03
C ALA A 1057 -1.31 31.56 13.27
N ALA A 1058 -2.11 30.60 12.79
CA ALA A 1058 -3.56 30.57 12.99
C ALA A 1058 -3.98 30.12 14.40
N GLN A 1059 -3.04 29.60 15.21
CA GLN A 1059 -3.30 28.99 16.52
C GLN A 1059 -4.35 27.86 16.48
N VAL A 1060 -4.43 27.15 15.35
CA VAL A 1060 -5.39 26.06 15.14
C VAL A 1060 -4.74 24.73 15.53
N PRO A 1061 -5.33 23.96 16.47
CA PRO A 1061 -4.80 22.65 16.86
C PRO A 1061 -5.09 21.58 15.80
N VAL A 1062 -4.30 20.50 15.84
CA VAL A 1062 -4.41 19.37 14.89
C VAL A 1062 -4.66 18.03 15.61
N LEU A 1063 -5.68 17.31 15.18
CA LEU A 1063 -5.91 15.90 15.52
C LEU A 1063 -5.31 15.03 14.42
N VAL A 1064 -4.07 14.59 14.62
CA VAL A 1064 -3.25 13.88 13.63
C VAL A 1064 -3.81 12.48 13.39
N ALA A 1065 -4.12 12.17 12.13
CA ALA A 1065 -4.73 10.92 11.69
C ALA A 1065 -3.74 9.74 11.60
N GLY A 1066 -3.39 9.21 12.77
CA GLY A 1066 -2.50 8.06 12.93
C GLY A 1066 -1.09 8.32 12.39
N THR A 1067 -0.13 7.60 12.95
CA THR A 1067 1.26 7.54 12.49
C THR A 1067 1.52 6.28 11.68
N LEU A 1068 0.90 5.14 12.00
CA LEU A 1068 1.09 3.82 11.37
C LEU A 1068 0.49 3.74 9.96
N ARG A 1069 1.05 4.49 9.03
CA ARG A 1069 0.57 4.62 7.65
C ARG A 1069 1.68 4.99 6.66
N LEU A 1070 1.39 4.69 5.39
CA LEU A 1070 2.23 5.12 4.29
C LEU A 1070 2.23 6.66 4.14
N PRO A 1071 3.32 7.24 3.60
CA PRO A 1071 3.34 8.64 3.19
C PRO A 1071 2.23 8.97 2.19
N ALA A 1072 1.71 10.18 2.25
CA ALA A 1072 0.57 10.61 1.43
C ALA A 1072 0.94 10.77 -0.06
N GLU A 1073 2.18 11.17 -0.35
CA GLU A 1073 2.76 11.23 -1.70
C GLU A 1073 3.94 10.27 -1.90
N ALA A 1074 4.16 9.85 -3.14
CA ALA A 1074 5.29 8.98 -3.50
C ALA A 1074 6.67 9.64 -3.29
N THR A 1075 6.71 10.98 -3.29
CA THR A 1075 7.90 11.81 -3.08
C THR A 1075 8.02 12.34 -1.65
N ASP A 1076 7.09 12.00 -0.75
CA ASP A 1076 7.25 12.34 0.65
C ASP A 1076 8.30 11.42 1.30
N PRO A 1077 9.05 11.89 2.31
CA PRO A 1077 9.92 11.04 3.11
C PRO A 1077 9.18 9.80 3.60
N TYR A 1078 9.85 8.64 3.58
CA TYR A 1078 9.23 7.38 3.99
C TYR A 1078 8.65 7.43 5.41
N ASP A 1079 9.21 8.24 6.29
CA ASP A 1079 8.82 8.43 7.68
C ASP A 1079 7.90 9.64 7.92
N ALA A 1080 7.41 10.30 6.86
CA ALA A 1080 6.66 11.55 6.98
C ALA A 1080 5.44 11.44 7.90
N ALA A 1081 4.74 10.30 7.88
CA ALA A 1081 3.60 10.06 8.77
C ALA A 1081 4.03 9.88 10.24
N TYR A 1082 5.13 9.18 10.48
CA TYR A 1082 5.67 8.92 11.83
C TYR A 1082 6.22 10.18 12.47
N ALA A 1083 6.92 11.01 11.70
CA ALA A 1083 7.54 12.24 12.16
C ALA A 1083 6.56 13.42 12.22
N ASN A 1084 5.32 13.28 11.73
CA ASN A 1084 4.34 14.37 11.68
C ASN A 1084 4.08 14.99 13.07
N PRO A 1085 3.82 14.22 14.14
CA PRO A 1085 3.65 14.78 15.49
C PRO A 1085 4.91 15.51 16.00
N ALA A 1086 6.10 14.96 15.75
CA ALA A 1086 7.37 15.56 16.15
C ALA A 1086 7.58 16.93 15.47
N ARG A 1087 7.30 17.02 14.16
CA ARG A 1087 7.40 18.28 13.40
C ARG A 1087 6.39 19.33 13.86
N LEU A 1088 5.18 18.92 14.25
CA LEU A 1088 4.19 19.83 14.84
C LEU A 1088 4.62 20.33 16.23
N TYR A 1089 5.20 19.44 17.04
CA TYR A 1089 5.78 19.78 18.33
C TYR A 1089 6.91 20.82 18.20
N GLU A 1090 7.86 20.58 17.29
CA GLU A 1090 8.98 21.50 17.02
C GLU A 1090 8.51 22.87 16.55
N ALA A 1091 7.45 22.93 15.73
CA ALA A 1091 6.81 24.18 15.31
C ALA A 1091 5.96 24.85 16.41
N GLY A 1092 5.79 24.20 17.56
CA GLY A 1092 4.95 24.69 18.66
C GLY A 1092 3.45 24.68 18.36
N VAL A 1093 2.99 23.84 17.42
CA VAL A 1093 1.57 23.61 17.11
C VAL A 1093 0.99 22.68 18.16
N ARG A 1094 -0.19 23.00 18.71
CA ARG A 1094 -0.90 22.09 19.61
C ARG A 1094 -1.47 20.93 18.79
N PHE A 1095 -1.21 19.70 19.21
CA PHE A 1095 -1.73 18.52 18.52
C PHE A 1095 -2.16 17.42 19.48
N ALA A 1096 -2.95 16.48 18.99
CA ALA A 1096 -3.19 15.19 19.61
C ALA A 1096 -3.08 14.09 18.53
N ILE A 1097 -2.69 12.90 18.95
CA ILE A 1097 -2.68 11.73 18.08
C ILE A 1097 -4.03 11.03 18.26
N ARG A 1098 -4.68 10.69 17.14
CA ARG A 1098 -5.85 9.80 17.14
C ARG A 1098 -5.54 8.56 16.34
N SER A 1099 -6.22 7.46 16.65
CA SER A 1099 -6.20 6.28 15.81
C SER A 1099 -6.90 6.55 14.47
N LEU A 1100 -6.50 5.81 13.44
CA LEU A 1100 -7.23 5.79 12.18
C LEU A 1100 -7.05 4.45 11.48
N GLY A 1101 -8.11 3.64 11.45
CA GLY A 1101 -8.15 2.45 10.61
C GLY A 1101 -8.37 2.78 9.13
N GLN A 1102 -7.82 1.97 8.23
CA GLN A 1102 -8.07 2.06 6.79
C GLN A 1102 -9.15 1.07 6.35
N GLY A 1103 -9.99 1.49 5.40
CA GLY A 1103 -11.02 0.64 4.78
C GLY A 1103 -11.95 0.00 5.82
N PRO A 1104 -12.05 -1.34 5.88
CA PRO A 1104 -12.95 -2.03 6.81
C PRO A 1104 -12.42 -2.09 8.26
N ASN A 1105 -11.23 -1.55 8.58
CA ASN A 1105 -10.67 -1.55 9.94
C ASN A 1105 -10.94 -0.27 10.73
N GLN A 1106 -11.83 0.61 10.28
CA GLN A 1106 -11.95 1.99 10.80
C GLN A 1106 -12.00 2.10 12.33
N ALA A 1107 -12.94 1.44 13.00
CA ALA A 1107 -13.07 1.50 14.47
C ALA A 1107 -12.16 0.54 15.23
N THR A 1108 -11.65 -0.51 14.58
CA THR A 1108 -10.86 -1.53 15.29
C THR A 1108 -9.50 -0.94 15.70
N ALA A 1109 -8.97 0.01 14.93
CA ALA A 1109 -7.67 0.62 15.13
C ALA A 1109 -7.53 1.45 16.41
N ILE A 1110 -8.63 1.83 17.09
CA ILE A 1110 -8.59 2.60 18.35
C ILE A 1110 -7.73 1.96 19.44
N ARG A 1111 -7.67 0.63 19.49
CA ARG A 1111 -6.80 -0.11 20.43
C ARG A 1111 -5.30 0.13 20.19
N ASN A 1112 -4.91 0.62 19.02
CA ASN A 1112 -3.52 0.83 18.61
C ASN A 1112 -2.98 2.21 18.99
N LEU A 1113 -3.79 3.08 19.60
CA LEU A 1113 -3.38 4.41 20.05
C LEU A 1113 -2.02 4.47 20.81
N PRO A 1114 -1.68 3.53 21.74
CA PRO A 1114 -0.36 3.55 22.37
C PRO A 1114 0.78 3.28 21.37
N TYR A 1115 0.57 2.42 20.36
CA TYR A 1115 1.57 2.13 19.33
C TYR A 1115 1.74 3.30 18.35
N GLU A 1116 0.67 4.07 18.11
CA GLU A 1116 0.74 5.32 17.34
C GLU A 1116 1.61 6.35 18.06
N ALA A 1117 1.40 6.54 19.36
CA ALA A 1117 2.23 7.43 20.17
C ALA A 1117 3.69 6.96 20.24
N ALA A 1118 3.92 5.66 20.45
CA ALA A 1118 5.27 5.10 20.52
C ALA A 1118 6.05 5.26 19.21
N THR A 1119 5.37 5.09 18.06
CA THR A 1119 5.96 5.32 16.75
C THR A 1119 6.35 6.79 16.58
N ALA A 1120 5.53 7.74 17.05
CA ALA A 1120 5.93 9.15 17.05
C ALA A 1120 7.20 9.40 17.88
N VAL A 1121 7.37 8.70 19.01
CA VAL A 1121 8.59 8.78 19.83
C VAL A 1121 9.81 8.27 19.09
N ALA A 1122 9.69 7.11 18.44
CA ALA A 1122 10.78 6.56 17.63
C ALA A 1122 11.27 7.58 16.59
N TYR A 1123 10.37 8.39 16.03
CA TYR A 1123 10.66 9.36 14.97
C TYR A 1123 10.75 10.82 15.45
N GLY A 1124 11.09 11.04 16.72
CA GLY A 1124 11.61 12.32 17.22
C GLY A 1124 10.71 13.05 18.22
N LEU A 1125 9.50 12.58 18.51
CA LEU A 1125 8.66 13.18 19.54
C LEU A 1125 9.18 12.82 20.94
N PRO A 1126 9.34 13.77 21.88
CA PRO A 1126 9.68 13.41 23.26
C PRO A 1126 8.61 12.50 23.89
N GLU A 1127 9.03 11.48 24.65
CA GLU A 1127 8.11 10.51 25.25
C GLU A 1127 7.04 11.15 26.13
N SER A 1128 7.40 12.14 26.94
CA SER A 1128 6.45 12.91 27.75
C SER A 1128 5.39 13.63 26.91
N GLU A 1129 5.76 14.08 25.71
CA GLU A 1129 4.86 14.77 24.79
C GLU A 1129 3.98 13.77 24.03
N ALA A 1130 4.49 12.59 23.72
CA ALA A 1130 3.70 11.49 23.15
C ALA A 1130 2.61 11.01 24.12
N LEU A 1131 2.95 10.84 25.41
CA LEU A 1131 1.98 10.51 26.45
C LEU A 1131 0.89 11.58 26.56
N LYS A 1132 1.27 12.87 26.58
CA LYS A 1132 0.31 13.99 26.56
C LYS A 1132 -0.55 13.97 25.30
N ALA A 1133 0.02 13.64 24.14
CA ALA A 1133 -0.70 13.62 22.85
C ALA A 1133 -1.84 12.60 22.79
N VAL A 1134 -1.86 11.61 23.70
CA VAL A 1134 -2.94 10.61 23.83
C VAL A 1134 -3.70 10.69 25.16
N THR A 1135 -3.42 11.70 26.01
CA THR A 1135 -4.09 11.90 27.31
C THR A 1135 -4.50 13.37 27.49
N LEU A 1136 -3.56 14.23 27.89
CA LEU A 1136 -3.82 15.62 28.27
C LEU A 1136 -4.18 16.52 27.08
N TYR A 1137 -3.47 16.41 25.95
CA TYR A 1137 -3.70 17.26 24.78
C TYR A 1137 -5.04 17.03 24.11
N PRO A 1138 -5.53 15.80 23.86
CA PRO A 1138 -6.88 15.62 23.35
C PRO A 1138 -7.93 16.20 24.30
N ALA A 1139 -7.76 16.03 25.62
CA ALA A 1139 -8.66 16.63 26.60
C ALA A 1139 -8.64 18.17 26.56
N GLN A 1140 -7.46 18.79 26.36
CA GLN A 1140 -7.33 20.25 26.23
C GLN A 1140 -7.93 20.78 24.93
N ILE A 1141 -7.67 20.11 23.80
CA ILE A 1141 -8.18 20.49 22.47
C ILE A 1141 -9.72 20.40 22.43
N LEU A 1142 -10.29 19.37 23.06
CA LEU A 1142 -11.73 19.17 23.15
C LEU A 1142 -12.40 19.98 24.28
N GLY A 1143 -11.62 20.66 25.14
CA GLY A 1143 -12.14 21.52 26.20
C GLY A 1143 -12.70 20.78 27.43
N VAL A 1144 -12.12 19.63 27.77
CA VAL A 1144 -12.53 18.75 28.89
C VAL A 1144 -11.38 18.37 29.83
N ALA A 1145 -10.28 19.14 29.79
CA ALA A 1145 -9.08 18.89 30.59
C ALA A 1145 -9.27 19.11 32.10
N ASP A 1146 -10.37 19.74 32.50
CA ASP A 1146 -10.84 19.83 33.89
C ASP A 1146 -11.37 18.50 34.41
N GLN A 1147 -11.74 17.57 33.52
CA GLN A 1147 -12.32 16.27 33.87
C GLN A 1147 -11.38 15.08 33.58
N LEU A 1148 -10.59 15.16 32.51
CA LEU A 1148 -9.78 14.05 31.98
C LEU A 1148 -8.35 14.48 31.61
N GLY A 1149 -7.51 13.48 31.30
CA GLY A 1149 -6.21 13.67 30.64
C GLY A 1149 -4.98 13.71 31.56
N SER A 1150 -5.18 13.70 32.88
CA SER A 1150 -4.10 13.66 33.88
C SER A 1150 -4.59 13.10 35.22
N LEU A 1151 -3.65 12.69 36.09
CA LEU A 1151 -3.98 12.36 37.48
C LEU A 1151 -3.86 13.63 38.32
N GLU A 1152 -5.00 14.22 38.65
CA GLU A 1152 -5.09 15.41 39.50
C GLU A 1152 -6.31 15.30 40.42
N VAL A 1153 -6.18 15.81 41.64
CA VAL A 1153 -7.28 15.84 42.61
C VAL A 1153 -8.47 16.60 42.03
N GLY A 1154 -9.67 16.03 42.20
CA GLY A 1154 -10.93 16.56 41.67
C GLY A 1154 -11.30 16.08 40.27
N LYS A 1155 -10.34 15.55 39.49
CA LYS A 1155 -10.60 14.96 38.17
C LYS A 1155 -11.24 13.58 38.30
N ARG A 1156 -11.85 13.13 37.20
CA ARG A 1156 -12.53 11.83 37.15
C ARG A 1156 -11.50 10.71 37.26
N ALA A 1157 -11.79 9.69 38.07
CA ALA A 1157 -10.90 8.55 38.27
C ALA A 1157 -11.00 7.56 37.09
N ASN A 1158 -10.48 7.98 35.93
CA ASN A 1158 -10.23 7.13 34.77
C ASN A 1158 -8.76 6.71 34.79
N LEU A 1159 -8.48 5.51 35.28
CA LEU A 1159 -7.12 5.05 35.62
C LEU A 1159 -6.78 3.77 34.86
N VAL A 1160 -5.53 3.64 34.42
CA VAL A 1160 -4.98 2.43 33.83
C VAL A 1160 -3.84 1.95 34.71
N VAL A 1161 -3.92 0.72 35.18
CA VAL A 1161 -2.85 0.06 35.94
C VAL A 1161 -2.10 -0.87 35.01
N THR A 1162 -0.80 -0.69 34.86
CA THR A 1162 0.06 -1.49 33.98
C THR A 1162 1.19 -2.15 34.74
N ALA A 1163 1.76 -3.22 34.17
CA ALA A 1163 2.95 -3.85 34.71
C ALA A 1163 4.25 -3.03 34.49
N GLY A 1164 4.24 -2.10 33.53
CA GLY A 1164 5.37 -1.26 33.16
C GLY A 1164 4.95 -0.08 32.27
N PRO A 1165 5.88 0.50 31.49
CA PRO A 1165 5.62 1.70 30.68
C PRO A 1165 4.47 1.52 29.68
N LEU A 1166 3.55 2.49 29.63
CA LEU A 1166 2.28 2.40 28.90
C LEU A 1166 2.43 2.21 27.38
N LEU A 1167 3.48 2.76 26.77
CA LEU A 1167 3.68 2.78 25.31
C LEU A 1167 4.49 1.58 24.78
N GLN A 1168 4.97 0.69 25.66
CA GLN A 1168 5.74 -0.48 25.24
C GLN A 1168 4.83 -1.61 24.76
N ALA A 1169 5.16 -2.21 23.62
CA ALA A 1169 4.33 -3.25 22.99
C ALA A 1169 4.20 -4.54 23.82
N SER A 1170 5.17 -4.77 24.72
CA SER A 1170 5.24 -5.87 25.67
C SER A 1170 4.41 -5.64 26.95
N THR A 1171 3.95 -4.41 27.22
CA THR A 1171 3.31 -4.05 28.50
C THR A 1171 1.87 -4.56 28.59
N GLU A 1172 1.58 -5.24 29.69
CA GLU A 1172 0.23 -5.70 30.05
C GLU A 1172 -0.54 -4.66 30.88
N VAL A 1173 -1.82 -4.49 30.57
CA VAL A 1173 -2.79 -3.79 31.42
C VAL A 1173 -3.31 -4.77 32.46
N LYS A 1174 -3.21 -4.43 33.74
CA LYS A 1174 -3.56 -5.30 34.88
C LYS A 1174 -4.91 -4.99 35.49
N ALA A 1175 -5.29 -3.71 35.56
CA ALA A 1175 -6.58 -3.27 36.06
C ALA A 1175 -6.95 -1.90 35.49
N LEU A 1176 -8.24 -1.57 35.49
CA LEU A 1176 -8.77 -0.32 34.96
C LEU A 1176 -9.73 0.30 35.97
N PHE A 1177 -9.86 1.63 35.92
CA PHE A 1177 -10.96 2.35 36.57
C PHE A 1177 -11.61 3.28 35.55
N ILE A 1178 -12.94 3.31 35.50
CA ILE A 1178 -13.70 4.32 34.75
C ILE A 1178 -14.71 4.96 35.69
N GLY A 1179 -14.61 6.28 35.87
CA GLY A 1179 -15.43 7.00 36.84
C GLY A 1179 -15.31 6.41 38.25
N GLY A 1180 -14.11 5.96 38.63
CA GLY A 1180 -13.82 5.33 39.92
C GLY A 1180 -14.37 3.92 40.13
N LYS A 1181 -15.05 3.34 39.12
CA LYS A 1181 -15.48 1.93 39.16
C LYS A 1181 -14.35 1.04 38.64
N PRO A 1182 -13.90 0.03 39.40
CA PRO A 1182 -12.89 -0.91 38.95
C PRO A 1182 -13.45 -1.82 37.86
N LEU A 1183 -12.65 -2.07 36.84
CA LEU A 1183 -12.94 -2.96 35.72
C LEU A 1183 -11.75 -3.88 35.48
N ALA A 1184 -12.02 -5.15 35.21
CA ALA A 1184 -11.00 -6.08 34.73
C ALA A 1184 -10.71 -5.81 33.24
N PRO A 1185 -9.47 -6.00 32.76
CA PRO A 1185 -9.13 -5.90 31.34
C PRO A 1185 -9.64 -7.11 30.53
N GLU A 1186 -10.86 -7.58 30.82
CA GLU A 1186 -11.52 -8.68 30.14
C GLU A 1186 -12.22 -8.20 28.86
N SER A 1187 -12.23 -9.07 27.85
CA SER A 1187 -12.87 -8.81 26.56
C SER A 1187 -13.28 -10.11 25.89
N ARG A 1188 -13.93 -10.02 24.73
CA ARG A 1188 -14.16 -11.19 23.87
C ARG A 1188 -12.90 -12.02 23.66
N HIS A 1189 -11.77 -11.35 23.47
CA HIS A 1189 -10.49 -12.00 23.17
C HIS A 1189 -10.00 -12.89 24.32
N THR A 1190 -10.07 -12.39 25.56
CA THR A 1190 -9.63 -13.17 26.74
C THR A 1190 -10.58 -14.32 27.05
N ARG A 1191 -11.89 -14.12 26.87
CA ARG A 1191 -12.90 -15.20 27.01
C ARG A 1191 -12.67 -16.34 26.01
N LEU A 1192 -12.43 -16.00 24.74
CA LEU A 1192 -12.12 -16.99 23.70
C LEU A 1192 -10.78 -17.68 23.95
N TYR A 1193 -9.75 -16.94 24.36
CA TYR A 1193 -8.45 -17.50 24.75
C TYR A 1193 -8.61 -18.57 25.84
N GLY A 1194 -9.28 -18.24 26.95
CA GLY A 1194 -9.50 -19.18 28.05
C GLY A 1194 -10.25 -20.45 27.60
N LYS A 1195 -11.35 -20.29 26.85
CA LYS A 1195 -12.15 -21.42 26.35
C LYS A 1195 -11.35 -22.38 25.47
N TYR A 1196 -10.59 -21.86 24.50
CA TYR A 1196 -9.91 -22.72 23.52
C TYR A 1196 -8.53 -23.19 23.99
N ARG A 1197 -7.91 -22.50 24.94
CA ARG A 1197 -6.77 -23.04 25.69
C ARG A 1197 -7.18 -24.28 26.48
N GLN A 1198 -8.33 -24.23 27.17
CA GLN A 1198 -8.87 -25.38 27.89
C GLN A 1198 -9.10 -26.58 26.94
N ARG A 1199 -9.72 -26.35 25.77
CA ARG A 1199 -9.85 -27.40 24.74
C ARG A 1199 -8.49 -27.98 24.32
N LEU A 1200 -7.49 -27.13 24.06
CA LEU A 1200 -6.15 -27.59 23.67
C LEU A 1200 -5.55 -28.51 24.73
N LEU A 1201 -5.70 -28.17 26.01
CA LEU A 1201 -5.23 -28.99 27.13
C LEU A 1201 -5.98 -30.34 27.18
N GLU A 1202 -7.29 -30.35 26.96
CA GLU A 1202 -8.10 -31.59 26.91
C GLU A 1202 -7.69 -32.50 25.74
N VAL A 1203 -7.41 -31.95 24.56
CA VAL A 1203 -6.92 -32.73 23.41
C VAL A 1203 -5.53 -33.31 23.72
N LYS A 1204 -4.63 -32.53 24.32
CA LYS A 1204 -3.30 -33.01 24.75
C LYS A 1204 -3.37 -34.08 25.83
N ALA A 1205 -4.35 -33.99 26.73
CA ALA A 1205 -4.62 -34.99 27.76
C ALA A 1205 -5.35 -36.23 27.22
N GLY A 1206 -5.78 -36.24 25.95
CA GLY A 1206 -6.55 -37.33 25.35
C GLY A 1206 -8.01 -37.41 25.83
N THR A 1207 -8.51 -36.37 26.50
CA THR A 1207 -9.89 -36.31 27.02
C THR A 1207 -10.87 -35.65 26.02
N ALA A 1208 -10.36 -35.10 24.92
CA ALA A 1208 -11.15 -34.61 23.79
C ALA A 1208 -10.57 -35.13 22.45
N PRO A 1209 -11.41 -35.39 21.43
CA PRO A 1209 -10.94 -35.92 20.16
C PRO A 1209 -10.13 -34.90 19.34
N LEU A 1210 -9.10 -35.39 18.66
CA LEU A 1210 -8.41 -34.66 17.60
C LEU A 1210 -9.34 -34.60 16.38
N GLY A 1211 -9.64 -33.41 15.87
CA GLY A 1211 -10.59 -33.21 14.77
C GLY A 1211 -10.15 -33.74 13.40
N LEU A 1212 -9.06 -34.51 13.30
CA LEU A 1212 -8.57 -35.13 12.07
C LEU A 1212 -8.98 -36.60 11.99
N GLU A 1213 -9.27 -37.08 10.79
CA GLU A 1213 -9.59 -38.49 10.53
C GLU A 1213 -8.28 -39.28 10.50
N ARG A 1214 -7.78 -39.74 11.66
CA ARG A 1214 -6.59 -40.61 11.67
C ARG A 1214 -6.93 -41.95 11.01
N ASP A 1215 -6.52 -42.14 9.76
CA ASP A 1215 -6.47 -43.45 9.16
C ASP A 1215 -5.26 -44.19 9.73
N SER A 1216 -5.49 -45.19 10.58
CA SER A 1216 -4.44 -46.02 11.18
C SER A 1216 -3.70 -46.87 10.14
N SER A 1217 -4.17 -46.92 8.89
CA SER A 1217 -3.55 -47.69 7.80
C SER A 1217 -2.53 -46.92 6.96
N LEU A 1218 -2.48 -45.58 7.06
CA LEU A 1218 -1.54 -44.72 6.32
C LEU A 1218 -0.27 -44.36 7.12
N ALA A 1219 0.01 -45.08 8.20
CA ALA A 1219 1.24 -44.96 8.98
C ALA A 1219 2.47 -45.53 8.23
N THR A 1220 2.78 -45.03 7.04
CA THR A 1220 4.08 -45.22 6.41
C THR A 1220 5.03 -44.12 6.85
N SER A 1221 5.61 -44.33 8.04
CA SER A 1221 6.63 -43.53 8.71
C SER A 1221 6.23 -42.08 9.05
N PRO A 1222 6.62 -41.56 10.23
CA PRO A 1222 6.56 -40.12 10.47
C PRO A 1222 7.32 -39.41 9.34
N PRO A 1223 6.90 -38.22 8.87
CA PRO A 1223 7.89 -37.31 8.28
C PRO A 1223 8.97 -37.19 9.35
N THR A 1224 10.20 -37.59 9.02
CA THR A 1224 11.32 -37.54 9.96
C THR A 1224 11.27 -36.19 10.66
N ALA A 1225 11.06 -36.22 11.97
CA ALA A 1225 11.46 -35.11 12.81
C ALA A 1225 12.91 -34.80 12.42
N ASP A 1226 13.22 -33.51 12.33
CA ASP A 1226 14.55 -33.01 11.98
C ASP A 1226 15.64 -33.93 12.56
N PRO A 1227 16.67 -34.32 11.80
CA PRO A 1227 17.73 -35.15 12.33
C PRO A 1227 18.23 -34.50 13.63
N PRO A 1228 18.33 -35.26 14.74
CA PRO A 1228 18.69 -34.69 16.03
C PRO A 1228 20.03 -33.95 15.88
N VAL A 1229 20.07 -32.73 16.42
CA VAL A 1229 21.29 -31.95 16.59
C VAL A 1229 22.33 -32.87 17.23
N ALA A 1230 23.40 -33.17 16.49
CA ALA A 1230 24.50 -33.97 17.01
C ALA A 1230 25.10 -33.22 18.20
N GLN A 1231 24.94 -33.76 19.40
CA GLN A 1231 25.74 -33.32 20.55
C GLN A 1231 27.21 -33.63 20.24
N PRO A 1232 28.15 -32.70 20.52
CA PRO A 1232 29.56 -33.00 20.40
C PRO A 1232 29.91 -34.04 21.47
N ALA A 1233 30.47 -35.16 21.03
CA ALA A 1233 31.07 -36.12 21.94
C ALA A 1233 32.36 -35.52 22.50
N ASP A 1234 32.33 -35.17 23.79
CA ASP A 1234 33.54 -35.15 24.60
C ASP A 1234 34.20 -36.53 24.54
N GLN A 1235 35.44 -36.61 24.06
CA GLN A 1235 36.56 -37.26 24.79
C GLN A 1235 37.88 -37.23 24.00
N LYS A 1236 38.86 -36.59 24.65
CA LYS A 1236 40.34 -36.72 24.58
C LYS A 1236 41.11 -36.12 23.41
#